data_AF-A0A939WWJ8-F1
#
_entry.id   AF-A0A939WWJ8-F1
#
_cell.length_a   1.000
_cell.length_b   1.000
_cell.length_c   1.000
_cell.angle_alpha   90.00
_cell.angle_beta   90.00
_cell.angle_gamma   90.00
#
_symmetry.space_group_name_H-M   'P 1'
#
loop_
_entity.id
_entity.type
_entity.pdbx_description
1 polymer ?
#
loop_
_entity_poly.entity_id
_entity_poly.type
_entity_poly.pdbx_seq_one_letter_code
_entity_poly.pdbx_strand_id
1 'polypeptide(L)'
;MSKYAEYINRSSFRCINEIIDFCHEMLPEQWKACPWRHPELIHGIGLLASEEALNCYMSAYGEMHVGKCRAAIMNFPFDKLTGSIEIVDWGCGQGIGSATLIEALQQRELLNWVKKITLVEPSPNALHRAVCNISKIVNNNIEIDAINKFMPTKESAPGEILKSIGYRYSNVIHVFSNILDVKAIDLAEVARMVASSHGNHFILCMGPKNSAAYRIEQFCSVFGEQPYFSQIDSVRYGRTQRTGHPYTCMTRCFMYNGVPLDLSRLLSYHDSGEQVFNDYDIQLQWQNKVMSREKARVAYRLQNILSVDDNMYIDPVINEVAVDFIIVRPNRGLLLLNVFEENLEDCQLSKDGKDISVLDENGVVVKTFQSPIELINLCQISIKDGIEELLMSTIESSRNFGLIKKVVVFTANDSNKVRDFFGISSEQINYTFLFGNEFISKKSVSQGLYTQIGLINTSSYFDDAVKRKIAKILSPSWHSYQEGKTGIEPKGAQRELVISRSTQQKISGVAGSGKTHVLAARAVNAMKRTGGDVLVLTFNITLANYLKFRLSELREDFSWERIDIYPYHQFFRIRASECQLHVDFGAYDRLSFFEDATIHKRYSAIFVDEVQDYTTEWLRIVMQNFLLPNGEFVVFGDPKQNVYHRPIDSNGDIRLGVIRSEWNRQLSTGRRFTNPRLATLATTFQTKFLSNQPVDTINTATGFDNTLNFQIVTYYNMRGTFTMDNLVSKLKEIIKNSNNDTKDFVVLASYSKLLQTIDSKYRETTGEETEITFVSTEQYERLKKLHNVSDDHPASWKFNRDYEALGRTRKQLFTTDKRCLKLSTIKSFKGWESPSVIIILDDEYNSKAACRRPMEPEMMYTAITRARESLYIINIGNETYDKFFKEQTI
;
A
#
# COMPACT_ATOMS: atom_id res chain seq x y z
N MET A 1 22.98 -17.92 33.44
CA MET A 1 22.00 -17.61 32.37
C MET A 1 22.25 -16.17 31.96
N SER A 2 22.29 -15.82 30.67
CA SER A 2 22.53 -14.40 30.29
C SER A 2 21.35 -13.53 30.72
N LYS A 3 21.59 -12.23 31.01
CA LYS A 3 20.51 -11.27 31.35
C LYS A 3 19.41 -11.24 30.29
N TYR A 4 19.78 -11.42 29.02
CA TYR A 4 18.86 -11.53 27.90
C TYR A 4 17.91 -12.72 28.04
N ALA A 5 18.44 -13.92 28.29
CA ALA A 5 17.64 -15.14 28.40
C ALA A 5 16.63 -15.07 29.56
N GLU A 6 17.03 -14.50 30.70
CA GLU A 6 16.11 -14.29 31.83
C GLU A 6 14.95 -13.35 31.46
N TYR A 7 15.23 -12.29 30.71
CA TYR A 7 14.20 -11.34 30.27
C TYR A 7 13.25 -11.98 29.26
N ILE A 8 13.77 -12.61 28.20
CA ILE A 8 12.96 -13.27 27.16
C ILE A 8 12.06 -14.35 27.76
N ASN A 9 12.55 -15.12 28.73
CA ASN A 9 11.73 -16.14 29.40
C ASN A 9 10.57 -15.52 30.19
N ARG A 10 10.81 -14.39 30.89
CA ARG A 10 9.80 -13.68 31.70
C ARG A 10 8.84 -12.81 30.90
N SER A 11 9.20 -12.42 29.68
CA SER A 11 8.37 -11.54 28.85
C SER A 11 7.09 -12.22 28.39
N SER A 12 6.14 -11.46 27.86
CA SER A 12 4.93 -11.98 27.22
C SER A 12 5.08 -12.14 25.70
N PHE A 13 6.30 -12.05 25.17
CA PHE A 13 6.53 -12.01 23.73
C PHE A 13 6.05 -13.29 23.04
N ARG A 14 5.39 -13.11 21.89
CA ARG A 14 4.78 -14.15 21.06
C ARG A 14 5.31 -14.15 19.63
N CYS A 15 5.99 -13.10 19.18
CA CYS A 15 6.56 -13.03 17.83
C CYS A 15 7.95 -12.40 17.81
N ILE A 16 8.65 -12.59 16.69
CA ILE A 16 10.01 -12.12 16.45
C ILE A 16 10.09 -10.59 16.40
N ASN A 17 9.03 -9.92 15.95
CA ASN A 17 9.00 -8.45 15.90
C ASN A 17 9.05 -7.82 17.29
N GLU A 18 8.36 -8.39 18.29
CA GLU A 18 8.44 -7.92 19.68
C GLU A 18 9.85 -8.10 20.26
N ILE A 19 10.55 -9.17 19.87
CA ILE A 19 11.94 -9.40 20.26
C ILE A 19 12.88 -8.38 19.57
N ILE A 20 12.64 -8.07 18.30
CA ILE A 20 13.37 -7.04 17.56
C ILE A 20 13.18 -5.66 18.22
N ASP A 21 11.94 -5.32 18.57
CA ASP A 21 11.61 -4.08 19.28
C ASP A 21 12.33 -3.99 20.63
N PHE A 22 12.28 -5.06 21.42
CA PHE A 22 13.03 -5.15 22.68
C PHE A 22 14.53 -4.96 22.48
N CYS A 23 15.14 -5.63 21.49
CA CYS A 23 16.56 -5.46 21.20
C CYS A 23 16.90 -4.02 20.83
N HIS A 24 16.02 -3.30 20.14
CA HIS A 24 16.20 -1.88 19.84
C HIS A 24 16.13 -1.00 21.09
N GLU A 25 15.15 -1.24 21.97
CA GLU A 25 15.00 -0.48 23.22
C GLU A 25 16.23 -0.60 24.13
N MET A 26 16.90 -1.76 24.09
CA MET A 26 18.10 -2.04 24.87
C MET A 26 19.39 -1.44 24.27
N LEU A 27 19.33 -0.75 23.13
CA LEU A 27 20.51 -0.13 22.53
C LEU A 27 20.95 1.12 23.31
N PRO A 28 22.27 1.37 23.42
CA PRO A 28 22.79 2.68 23.77
C PRO A 28 22.34 3.76 22.76
N GLU A 29 22.11 4.98 23.24
CA GLU A 29 21.66 6.12 22.41
C GLU A 29 22.53 6.35 21.16
N GLN A 30 23.85 6.16 21.27
CA GLN A 30 24.77 6.34 20.14
C GLN A 30 24.50 5.39 18.96
N TRP A 31 23.90 4.22 19.22
CA TRP A 31 23.60 3.21 18.20
C TRP A 31 22.15 3.20 17.75
N LYS A 32 21.20 3.70 18.57
CA LYS A 32 19.76 3.66 18.24
C LYS A 32 19.43 4.27 16.87
N ALA A 33 20.08 5.37 16.51
CA ALA A 33 19.87 6.06 15.22
C ALA A 33 20.36 5.26 14.01
N CYS A 34 21.46 4.53 14.19
CA CYS A 34 22.23 3.93 13.11
C CYS A 34 22.87 2.60 13.54
N PRO A 35 22.06 1.62 13.97
CA PRO A 35 22.57 0.38 14.56
C PRO A 35 23.49 -0.40 13.61
N TRP A 36 23.30 -0.25 12.29
CA TRP A 36 24.13 -0.87 11.26
C TRP A 36 25.58 -0.37 11.21
N ARG A 37 25.91 0.74 11.90
CA ARG A 37 27.28 1.30 11.97
C ARG A 37 28.15 0.68 13.07
N HIS A 38 27.59 -0.21 13.90
CA HIS A 38 28.35 -0.87 14.95
C HIS A 38 29.50 -1.71 14.34
N PRO A 39 30.76 -1.55 14.80
CA PRO A 39 31.93 -2.11 14.12
C PRO A 39 31.95 -3.64 14.05
N GLU A 40 31.42 -4.36 15.05
CA GLU A 40 31.31 -5.83 15.02
C GLU A 40 30.36 -6.38 13.95
N LEU A 41 29.41 -5.58 13.44
CA LEU A 41 28.47 -6.08 12.43
C LEU A 41 29.17 -6.37 11.12
N ILE A 42 30.24 -5.63 10.79
CA ILE A 42 30.96 -5.71 9.51
C ILE A 42 29.96 -5.79 8.36
N HIS A 43 29.05 -4.82 8.24
CA HIS A 43 28.01 -4.81 7.19
C HIS A 43 27.03 -6.00 7.21
N GLY A 44 26.87 -6.65 8.36
CA GLY A 44 25.96 -7.77 8.57
C GLY A 44 26.57 -9.17 8.38
N ILE A 45 27.87 -9.28 8.09
CA ILE A 45 28.57 -10.57 7.91
C ILE A 45 29.48 -10.95 9.09
N GLY A 46 29.58 -10.10 10.12
CA GLY A 46 30.44 -10.33 11.26
C GLY A 46 29.97 -11.48 12.17
N LEU A 47 30.93 -12.21 12.74
CA LEU A 47 30.68 -13.21 13.78
C LEU A 47 30.47 -12.48 15.12
N LEU A 48 29.20 -12.23 15.47
CA LEU A 48 28.84 -11.35 16.58
C LEU A 48 29.20 -11.95 17.94
N ALA A 49 29.94 -11.18 18.76
CA ALA A 49 30.36 -11.63 20.07
C ALA A 49 29.71 -10.82 21.21
N SER A 50 29.56 -9.50 21.08
CA SER A 50 28.99 -8.69 22.17
C SER A 50 27.45 -8.65 22.17
N GLU A 51 26.87 -8.49 23.37
CA GLU A 51 25.42 -8.29 23.54
C GLU A 51 24.92 -7.04 22.80
N GLU A 52 25.74 -5.98 22.76
CA GLU A 52 25.44 -4.74 22.03
C GLU A 52 25.41 -4.97 20.52
N ALA A 53 26.38 -5.71 19.96
CA ALA A 53 26.41 -6.04 18.54
C ALA A 53 25.21 -6.92 18.14
N LEU A 54 24.85 -7.89 18.98
CA LEU A 54 23.66 -8.73 18.77
C LEU A 54 22.37 -7.91 18.76
N ASN A 55 22.22 -6.95 19.68
CA ASN A 55 21.09 -6.01 19.67
C ASN A 55 21.09 -5.10 18.44
N CYS A 56 22.27 -4.58 18.05
CA CYS A 56 22.42 -3.74 16.85
C CYS A 56 22.01 -4.51 15.60
N TYR A 57 22.40 -5.78 15.48
CA TYR A 57 22.01 -6.62 14.35
C TYR A 57 20.50 -6.80 14.28
N MET A 58 19.84 -7.15 15.39
CA MET A 58 18.37 -7.30 15.43
C MET A 58 17.68 -5.99 15.05
N SER A 59 18.13 -4.86 15.61
CA SER A 59 17.55 -3.56 15.36
C SER A 59 17.75 -3.04 13.93
N ALA A 60 18.85 -3.40 13.26
CA ALA A 60 19.15 -2.98 11.90
C ALA A 60 18.53 -3.91 10.87
N TYR A 61 18.85 -5.22 10.94
CA TYR A 61 18.54 -6.17 9.88
C TYR A 61 17.30 -7.01 10.16
N GLY A 62 16.83 -7.07 11.41
CA GLY A 62 15.73 -7.96 11.83
C GLY A 62 14.48 -7.84 10.94
N GLU A 63 13.96 -6.63 10.76
CA GLU A 63 12.78 -6.39 9.92
C GLU A 63 12.99 -6.77 8.45
N MET A 64 14.19 -6.52 7.90
CA MET A 64 14.53 -6.90 6.53
C MET A 64 14.56 -8.41 6.36
N HIS A 65 15.12 -9.15 7.32
CA HIS A 65 15.10 -10.60 7.34
C HIS A 65 13.67 -11.15 7.43
N VAL A 66 12.85 -10.62 8.33
CA VAL A 66 11.43 -11.00 8.44
C VAL A 66 10.70 -10.75 7.12
N GLY A 67 10.91 -9.59 6.48
CA GLY A 67 10.33 -9.26 5.18
C GLY A 67 10.73 -10.25 4.07
N LYS A 68 12.03 -10.57 3.95
CA LYS A 68 12.54 -11.56 2.99
C LYS A 68 12.01 -12.97 3.26
N CYS A 69 11.92 -13.37 4.53
CA CYS A 69 11.35 -14.66 4.94
C CYS A 69 9.87 -14.76 4.60
N ARG A 70 9.10 -13.73 4.90
CA ARG A 70 7.67 -13.65 4.54
C ARG A 70 7.47 -13.70 3.03
N ALA A 71 8.32 -13.01 2.26
CA ALA A 71 8.34 -13.09 0.80
C ALA A 71 8.59 -14.51 0.28
N ALA A 72 9.53 -15.23 0.90
CA ALA A 72 9.88 -16.61 0.54
C ALA A 72 8.75 -17.60 0.80
N ILE A 73 7.98 -17.42 1.88
CA ILE A 73 6.92 -18.35 2.31
C ILE A 73 5.51 -17.94 1.86
N MET A 74 5.36 -16.79 1.20
CA MET A 74 4.07 -16.23 0.77
C MET A 74 3.22 -17.21 -0.09
N ASN A 75 3.89 -18.04 -0.89
CA ASN A 75 3.32 -19.12 -1.71
C ASN A 75 3.72 -20.51 -1.24
N PHE A 76 4.17 -20.63 0.01
CA PHE A 76 4.60 -21.92 0.52
C PHE A 76 3.45 -22.92 0.41
N PRO A 77 3.69 -24.15 -0.10
CA PRO A 77 2.66 -25.17 -0.27
C PRO A 77 2.30 -25.83 1.07
N PHE A 78 1.66 -25.07 1.95
CA PHE A 78 1.28 -25.51 3.30
C PHE A 78 0.35 -26.74 3.27
N ASP A 79 -0.45 -26.88 2.23
CA ASP A 79 -1.35 -28.01 1.97
C ASP A 79 -0.61 -29.33 1.73
N LYS A 80 0.67 -29.28 1.33
CA LYS A 80 1.50 -30.47 1.10
C LYS A 80 2.26 -30.93 2.34
N LEU A 81 2.27 -30.15 3.42
CA LEU A 81 2.81 -30.61 4.69
C LEU A 81 1.85 -31.65 5.25
N THR A 82 2.32 -32.87 5.50
CA THR A 82 1.53 -33.92 6.16
C THR A 82 2.42 -34.74 7.08
N GLY A 83 2.01 -34.93 8.34
CA GLY A 83 2.81 -35.66 9.32
C GLY A 83 3.91 -34.80 9.96
N SER A 84 4.93 -35.44 10.53
CA SER A 84 5.95 -34.75 11.32
C SER A 84 6.89 -33.90 10.45
N ILE A 85 7.22 -32.70 10.94
CA ILE A 85 8.04 -31.71 10.27
C ILE A 85 9.34 -31.49 11.05
N GLU A 86 10.45 -31.42 10.32
CA GLU A 86 11.75 -30.97 10.81
C GLU A 86 12.12 -29.65 10.12
N ILE A 87 12.63 -28.69 10.88
CA ILE A 87 13.15 -27.42 10.33
C ILE A 87 14.67 -27.43 10.50
N VAL A 88 15.41 -27.00 9.47
CA VAL A 88 16.86 -26.81 9.54
C VAL A 88 17.20 -25.40 9.07
N ASP A 89 17.78 -24.59 9.95
CA ASP A 89 18.16 -23.21 9.71
C ASP A 89 19.68 -23.11 9.57
N TRP A 90 20.12 -22.82 8.36
CA TRP A 90 21.53 -22.83 7.96
C TRP A 90 22.12 -21.43 8.11
N GLY A 91 23.05 -21.25 9.06
CA GLY A 91 23.54 -19.92 9.41
C GLY A 91 22.44 -19.11 10.11
N CYS A 92 21.86 -19.68 11.17
CA CYS A 92 20.61 -19.17 11.75
C CYS A 92 20.76 -17.79 12.43
N GLY A 93 22.00 -17.34 12.72
CA GLY A 93 22.24 -16.13 13.48
C GLY A 93 21.51 -16.15 14.82
N GLN A 94 20.59 -15.20 15.03
CA GLN A 94 19.74 -15.09 16.21
C GLN A 94 18.34 -15.75 16.06
N GLY A 95 18.14 -16.58 15.02
CA GLY A 95 16.94 -17.39 14.82
C GLY A 95 15.78 -16.71 14.08
N ILE A 96 16.02 -15.60 13.37
CA ILE A 96 14.95 -14.80 12.73
C ILE A 96 14.22 -15.61 11.64
N GLY A 97 14.95 -16.38 10.84
CA GLY A 97 14.40 -17.17 9.72
C GLY A 97 13.44 -18.24 10.22
N SER A 98 13.92 -19.11 11.12
CA SER A 98 13.08 -20.11 11.80
C SER A 98 11.90 -19.49 12.54
N ALA A 99 12.10 -18.41 13.30
CA ALA A 99 11.03 -17.75 14.03
C ALA A 99 9.89 -17.30 13.10
N THR A 100 10.24 -16.69 11.97
CA THR A 100 9.26 -16.22 10.97
C THR A 100 8.49 -17.38 10.34
N LEU A 101 9.15 -18.50 10.04
CA LEU A 101 8.50 -19.71 9.52
C LEU A 101 7.56 -20.33 10.56
N ILE A 102 8.00 -20.42 11.82
CA ILE A 102 7.21 -20.96 12.94
C ILE A 102 5.94 -20.15 13.14
N GLU A 103 6.02 -18.82 13.09
CA GLU A 103 4.84 -17.95 13.13
C GLU A 103 3.85 -18.27 12.01
N ALA A 104 4.33 -18.42 10.77
CA ALA A 104 3.48 -18.73 9.62
C ALA A 104 2.80 -20.11 9.74
N LEU A 105 3.50 -21.10 10.31
CA LEU A 105 2.94 -22.43 10.63
C LEU A 105 1.92 -22.33 11.77
N GLN A 106 2.20 -21.56 12.81
CA GLN A 106 1.28 -21.34 13.94
C GLN A 106 -0.02 -20.66 13.48
N GLN A 107 0.09 -19.66 12.60
CA GLN A 107 -1.06 -18.95 12.02
C GLN A 107 -2.01 -19.88 11.23
N ARG A 108 -1.50 -21.03 10.79
CA ARG A 108 -2.21 -22.06 10.03
C ARG A 108 -2.48 -23.34 10.81
N GLU A 109 -2.27 -23.32 12.13
CA GLU A 109 -2.49 -24.47 13.04
C GLU A 109 -1.57 -25.68 12.74
N LEU A 110 -0.44 -25.46 12.06
CA LEU A 110 0.53 -26.50 11.68
C LEU A 110 1.70 -26.67 12.66
N LEU A 111 1.81 -25.80 13.68
CA LEU A 111 2.93 -25.83 14.63
C LEU A 111 3.04 -27.18 15.38
N ASN A 112 1.91 -27.82 15.68
CA ASN A 112 1.87 -29.12 16.38
C ASN A 112 2.57 -30.26 15.62
N TRP A 113 2.77 -30.10 14.31
CA TRP A 113 3.46 -31.07 13.47
C TRP A 113 4.97 -30.89 13.47
N VAL A 114 5.49 -29.74 13.90
CA VAL A 114 6.92 -29.50 14.03
C VAL A 114 7.44 -30.26 15.25
N LYS A 115 8.39 -31.17 15.02
CA LYS A 115 8.95 -32.05 16.06
C LYS A 115 10.40 -31.72 16.41
N LYS A 116 11.15 -31.19 15.46
CA LYS A 116 12.55 -30.84 15.65
C LYS A 116 12.91 -29.57 14.86
N ILE A 117 13.71 -28.71 15.47
CA ILE A 117 14.32 -27.54 14.84
C ILE A 117 15.83 -27.66 15.03
N THR A 118 16.58 -27.70 13.93
CA THR A 118 18.05 -27.73 13.93
C THR A 118 18.57 -26.33 13.59
N LEU A 119 19.37 -25.74 14.48
CA LEU A 119 19.93 -24.40 14.33
C LEU A 119 21.45 -24.49 14.15
N VAL A 120 21.97 -24.07 13.00
CA VAL A 120 23.41 -24.11 12.69
C VAL A 120 23.96 -22.69 12.71
N GLU A 121 24.88 -22.39 13.62
CA GLU A 121 25.50 -21.05 13.71
C GLU A 121 26.88 -21.13 14.38
N PRO A 122 27.96 -20.63 13.74
CA PRO A 122 29.30 -20.64 14.33
C PRO A 122 29.46 -19.73 15.55
N SER A 123 28.69 -18.64 15.69
CA SER A 123 28.78 -17.77 16.86
C SER A 123 28.03 -18.37 18.06
N PRO A 124 28.70 -18.69 19.19
CA PRO A 124 28.03 -19.25 20.36
C PRO A 124 26.96 -18.32 20.95
N ASN A 125 27.19 -17.01 20.94
CA ASN A 125 26.27 -16.04 21.55
C ASN A 125 25.02 -15.81 20.69
N ALA A 126 25.21 -15.68 19.36
CA ALA A 126 24.10 -15.66 18.41
C ALA A 126 23.25 -16.95 18.48
N LEU A 127 23.89 -18.13 18.46
CA LEU A 127 23.21 -19.42 18.58
C LEU A 127 22.44 -19.54 19.90
N HIS A 128 23.04 -19.14 21.02
CA HIS A 128 22.36 -19.12 22.32
C HIS A 128 21.10 -18.24 22.28
N ARG A 129 21.18 -17.03 21.69
CA ARG A 129 20.00 -16.17 21.50
C ARG A 129 18.97 -16.82 20.58
N ALA A 130 19.38 -17.47 19.49
CA ALA A 130 18.47 -18.20 18.61
C ALA A 130 17.68 -19.27 19.39
N VAL A 131 18.37 -20.07 20.21
CA VAL A 131 17.72 -21.06 21.07
C VAL A 131 16.73 -20.40 22.02
N CYS A 132 17.11 -19.32 22.71
CA CYS A 132 16.20 -18.60 23.62
C CYS A 132 14.96 -18.06 22.90
N ASN A 133 15.14 -17.43 21.74
CA ASN A 133 14.07 -16.81 20.96
C ASN A 133 13.09 -17.87 20.43
N ILE A 134 13.61 -18.93 19.83
CA ILE A 134 12.78 -20.03 19.30
C ILE A 134 12.07 -20.75 20.43
N SER A 135 12.77 -21.06 21.53
CA SER A 135 12.19 -21.66 22.74
C SER A 135 11.00 -20.86 23.27
N LYS A 136 11.14 -19.53 23.28
CA LYS A 136 10.08 -18.61 23.70
C LYS A 136 8.87 -18.66 22.78
N ILE A 137 9.08 -18.61 21.47
CA ILE A 137 7.98 -18.61 20.47
C ILE A 137 7.24 -19.94 20.46
N VAL A 138 7.94 -21.08 20.61
CA VAL A 138 7.34 -22.43 20.59
C VAL A 138 6.89 -22.94 21.97
N ASN A 139 7.06 -22.15 23.03
CA ASN A 139 6.77 -22.50 24.42
C ASN A 139 7.43 -23.84 24.87
N ASN A 140 8.69 -24.08 24.49
CA ASN A 140 9.47 -25.28 24.86
C ASN A 140 8.88 -26.66 24.48
N ASN A 141 7.91 -26.72 23.57
CA ASN A 141 7.23 -27.97 23.20
C ASN A 141 7.91 -28.75 22.06
N ILE A 142 8.97 -28.18 21.47
CA ILE A 142 9.63 -28.69 20.28
C ILE A 142 11.10 -28.92 20.61
N GLU A 143 11.65 -30.04 20.13
CA GLU A 143 13.07 -30.33 20.31
C GLU A 143 13.92 -29.35 19.48
N ILE A 144 14.89 -28.69 20.13
CA ILE A 144 15.83 -27.78 19.48
C ILE A 144 17.23 -28.41 19.53
N ASP A 145 17.79 -28.65 18.35
CA ASP A 145 19.13 -29.20 18.14
C ASP A 145 20.06 -28.05 17.72
N ALA A 146 20.91 -27.58 18.64
CA ALA A 146 21.79 -26.43 18.43
C ALA A 146 23.20 -26.89 18.05
N ILE A 147 23.63 -26.56 16.82
CA ILE A 147 24.92 -26.97 16.26
C ILE A 147 25.83 -25.75 16.12
N ASN A 148 26.79 -25.62 17.03
CA ASN A 148 27.79 -24.55 17.00
C ASN A 148 28.97 -24.91 16.09
N LYS A 149 28.79 -24.82 14.77
CA LYS A 149 29.81 -25.14 13.76
C LYS A 149 29.76 -24.17 12.59
N PHE A 150 30.89 -24.04 11.90
CA PHE A 150 30.96 -23.31 10.63
C PHE A 150 30.28 -24.11 9.51
N MET A 151 29.66 -23.38 8.59
CA MET A 151 29.21 -23.95 7.31
C MET A 151 30.41 -24.51 6.53
N PRO A 152 30.21 -25.51 5.66
CA PRO A 152 31.26 -26.01 4.76
C PRO A 152 31.91 -24.86 3.99
N THR A 153 33.24 -24.86 3.93
CA THR A 153 34.04 -23.88 3.21
C THR A 153 35.24 -24.57 2.57
N LYS A 154 35.71 -24.00 1.44
CA LYS A 154 36.94 -24.45 0.77
C LYS A 154 38.21 -23.86 1.39
N GLU A 155 38.04 -22.82 2.19
CA GLU A 155 39.13 -22.13 2.88
C GLU A 155 39.34 -22.71 4.28
N SER A 156 40.48 -22.42 4.91
CA SER A 156 40.72 -22.81 6.30
C SER A 156 39.76 -22.06 7.23
N ALA A 157 38.80 -22.76 7.83
CA ALA A 157 37.93 -22.20 8.85
C ALA A 157 38.63 -22.14 10.22
N PRO A 158 38.34 -21.13 11.06
CA PRO A 158 38.95 -20.99 12.39
C PRO A 158 38.38 -21.97 13.43
N GLY A 159 37.39 -22.80 13.08
CA GLY A 159 36.74 -23.74 14.00
C GLY A 159 36.20 -24.98 13.31
N GLU A 160 35.40 -25.78 14.04
CA GLU A 160 34.83 -27.01 13.49
C GLU A 160 33.85 -26.75 12.35
N ILE A 161 34.00 -27.51 11.28
CA ILE A 161 33.12 -27.46 10.11
C ILE A 161 32.01 -28.51 10.25
N LEU A 162 30.79 -28.14 9.87
CA LEU A 162 29.66 -29.03 9.78
C LEU A 162 29.88 -30.11 8.71
N LYS A 163 29.73 -31.39 9.09
CA LYS A 163 29.94 -32.54 8.19
C LYS A 163 28.64 -33.24 7.76
N SER A 164 27.61 -33.21 8.60
CA SER A 164 26.34 -33.91 8.36
C SER A 164 25.23 -33.35 9.23
N ILE A 165 23.98 -33.52 8.81
CA ILE A 165 22.78 -33.26 9.60
C ILE A 165 22.06 -34.58 9.86
N GLY A 166 21.66 -34.81 11.11
CA GLY A 166 20.88 -35.98 11.51
C GLY A 166 19.39 -35.77 11.32
N TYR A 167 18.89 -35.99 10.10
CA TYR A 167 17.47 -35.93 9.78
C TYR A 167 16.72 -37.10 10.41
N ARG A 168 15.57 -36.82 11.03
CA ARG A 168 14.72 -37.83 11.70
C ARG A 168 13.33 -37.95 11.08
N TYR A 169 12.85 -36.92 10.40
CA TYR A 169 11.51 -36.88 9.85
C TYR A 169 11.51 -36.71 8.32
N SER A 170 10.42 -37.15 7.69
CA SER A 170 10.29 -37.19 6.23
C SER A 170 9.96 -35.85 5.59
N ASN A 171 9.43 -34.87 6.33
CA ASN A 171 9.21 -33.52 5.80
C ASN A 171 10.22 -32.58 6.43
N VAL A 172 11.12 -32.05 5.61
CA VAL A 172 12.20 -31.18 6.07
C VAL A 172 12.08 -29.83 5.39
N ILE A 173 12.01 -28.76 6.18
CA ILE A 173 12.03 -27.38 5.69
C ILE A 173 13.42 -26.80 5.95
N HIS A 174 14.14 -26.49 4.88
CA HIS A 174 15.48 -25.88 4.94
C HIS A 174 15.35 -24.37 4.77
N VAL A 175 15.85 -23.62 5.75
CA VAL A 175 15.88 -22.16 5.74
C VAL A 175 17.30 -21.69 5.45
N PHE A 176 17.49 -20.99 4.33
CA PHE A 176 18.73 -20.33 3.96
C PHE A 176 18.47 -18.82 3.85
N SER A 177 18.61 -18.10 4.96
CA SER A 177 18.32 -16.65 5.05
C SER A 177 19.60 -15.82 5.11
N ASN A 178 19.94 -15.12 4.02
CA ASN A 178 21.14 -14.28 3.88
C ASN A 178 22.45 -15.04 4.18
N ILE A 179 22.53 -16.30 3.75
CA ILE A 179 23.69 -17.16 3.98
C ILE A 179 24.35 -17.62 2.67
N LEU A 180 23.58 -17.89 1.62
CA LEU A 180 24.11 -18.45 0.36
C LEU A 180 24.96 -17.44 -0.43
N ASP A 181 24.73 -16.15 -0.25
CA ASP A 181 25.50 -15.06 -0.83
C ASP A 181 26.87 -14.85 -0.17
N VAL A 182 27.17 -15.54 0.94
CA VAL A 182 28.49 -15.55 1.56
C VAL A 182 29.47 -16.34 0.70
N LYS A 183 30.46 -15.64 0.10
CA LYS A 183 31.40 -16.22 -0.88
C LYS A 183 32.22 -17.41 -0.35
N ALA A 184 32.55 -17.41 0.94
CA ALA A 184 33.37 -18.46 1.57
C ALA A 184 32.67 -19.83 1.65
N ILE A 185 31.34 -19.90 1.53
CA ILE A 185 30.59 -21.16 1.70
C ILE A 185 30.74 -22.08 0.48
N ASP A 186 31.00 -23.36 0.73
CA ASP A 186 30.99 -24.41 -0.28
C ASP A 186 29.56 -24.91 -0.54
N LEU A 187 28.94 -24.36 -1.59
CA LEU A 187 27.58 -24.70 -2.00
C LEU A 187 27.41 -26.19 -2.35
N ALA A 188 28.46 -26.86 -2.83
CA ALA A 188 28.39 -28.26 -3.27
C ALA A 188 28.27 -29.23 -2.08
N GLU A 189 29.00 -28.97 -1.00
CA GLU A 189 28.89 -29.76 0.23
C GLU A 189 27.55 -29.50 0.94
N VAL A 190 27.09 -28.23 0.96
CA VAL A 190 25.77 -27.90 1.50
C VAL A 190 24.65 -28.61 0.74
N ALA A 191 24.67 -28.60 -0.58
CA ALA A 191 23.67 -29.29 -1.40
C ALA A 191 23.67 -30.80 -1.14
N ARG A 192 24.85 -31.42 -1.01
CA ARG A 192 24.98 -32.84 -0.67
C ARG A 192 24.37 -33.18 0.69
N MET A 193 24.55 -32.32 1.71
CA MET A 193 23.91 -32.53 3.00
C MET A 193 22.37 -32.42 2.90
N VAL A 194 21.85 -31.43 2.17
CA VAL A 194 20.40 -31.29 1.94
C VAL A 194 19.81 -32.54 1.29
N ALA A 195 20.51 -33.11 0.30
CA ALA A 195 20.07 -34.30 -0.43
C ALA A 195 20.39 -35.63 0.26
N SER A 196 21.02 -35.63 1.45
CA SER A 196 21.50 -36.84 2.12
C SER A 196 20.40 -37.68 2.80
N SER A 197 19.21 -37.12 3.00
CA SER A 197 18.05 -37.83 3.51
C SER A 197 16.99 -38.10 2.45
N HIS A 198 16.19 -39.12 2.70
CA HIS A 198 14.99 -39.41 1.92
C HIS A 198 13.81 -38.65 2.52
N GLY A 199 12.96 -38.05 1.69
CA GLY A 199 11.78 -37.32 2.15
C GLY A 199 11.35 -36.19 1.24
N ASN A 200 10.33 -35.44 1.69
CA ASN A 200 9.88 -34.20 1.08
C ASN A 200 10.73 -33.05 1.63
N HIS A 201 11.55 -32.47 0.78
CA HIS A 201 12.42 -31.35 1.12
C HIS A 201 11.85 -30.04 0.58
N PHE A 202 11.57 -29.09 1.45
CA PHE A 202 11.15 -27.73 1.09
C PHE A 202 12.35 -26.81 1.29
N ILE A 203 12.91 -26.29 0.21
CA ILE A 203 14.10 -25.44 0.25
C ILE A 203 13.66 -23.97 0.13
N LEU A 204 13.99 -23.19 1.15
CA LEU A 204 13.72 -21.75 1.21
C LEU A 204 15.04 -20.98 1.09
N CYS A 205 15.39 -20.56 -0.12
CA CYS A 205 16.55 -19.68 -0.33
C CYS A 205 16.10 -18.23 -0.44
N MET A 206 16.62 -17.37 0.41
CA MET A 206 16.32 -15.94 0.41
C MET A 206 17.53 -15.10 0.79
N GLY A 207 17.68 -13.95 0.14
CA GLY A 207 18.84 -13.07 0.31
C GLY A 207 18.59 -11.64 -0.15
N PRO A 208 19.56 -10.73 0.07
CA PRO A 208 19.60 -9.45 -0.63
C PRO A 208 19.81 -9.64 -2.14
N LYS A 209 19.32 -8.70 -2.95
CA LYS A 209 19.65 -8.60 -4.38
C LYS A 209 20.89 -7.71 -4.56
N ASN A 210 22.04 -8.27 -4.20
CA ASN A 210 23.38 -7.67 -4.38
C ASN A 210 24.17 -8.43 -5.47
N SER A 211 25.41 -8.00 -5.72
CA SER A 211 26.30 -8.64 -6.70
C SER A 211 26.67 -10.08 -6.37
N ALA A 212 26.49 -10.56 -5.14
CA ALA A 212 26.71 -11.97 -4.75
C ALA A 212 25.44 -12.83 -4.84
N ALA A 213 24.28 -12.24 -5.14
CA ALA A 213 23.00 -12.95 -5.17
C ALA A 213 22.91 -14.05 -6.25
N TYR A 214 23.79 -14.02 -7.27
CA TYR A 214 23.92 -15.10 -8.26
C TYR A 214 24.23 -16.46 -7.62
N ARG A 215 24.85 -16.48 -6.44
CA ARG A 215 25.15 -17.70 -5.69
C ARG A 215 23.91 -18.45 -5.25
N ILE A 216 22.79 -17.74 -5.04
CA ILE A 216 21.49 -18.36 -4.77
C ILE A 216 21.06 -19.19 -5.99
N GLU A 217 21.19 -18.65 -7.20
CA GLU A 217 20.89 -19.38 -8.43
C GLU A 217 21.83 -20.57 -8.63
N GLN A 218 23.14 -20.39 -8.38
CA GLN A 218 24.10 -21.48 -8.41
C GLN A 218 23.65 -22.64 -7.51
N PHE A 219 23.36 -22.33 -6.25
CA PHE A 219 22.91 -23.33 -5.28
C PHE A 219 21.63 -24.02 -5.72
N CYS A 220 20.61 -23.29 -6.19
CA CYS A 220 19.36 -23.91 -6.62
C CYS A 220 19.53 -24.75 -7.89
N SER A 221 20.39 -24.32 -8.82
CA SER A 221 20.59 -25.00 -10.11
C SER A 221 21.06 -26.45 -10.00
N VAL A 222 21.82 -26.80 -8.94
CA VAL A 222 22.35 -28.15 -8.75
C VAL A 222 21.27 -29.19 -8.44
N PHE A 223 20.08 -28.75 -8.01
CA PHE A 223 18.94 -29.62 -7.74
C PHE A 223 18.12 -29.93 -9.01
N GLY A 224 18.63 -29.57 -10.20
CA GLY A 224 17.94 -29.79 -11.47
C GLY A 224 16.86 -28.75 -11.75
N GLU A 225 15.95 -29.06 -12.67
CA GLU A 225 14.80 -28.19 -12.96
C GLU A 225 13.70 -28.45 -11.94
N GLN A 226 13.55 -27.52 -10.99
CA GLN A 226 12.52 -27.57 -9.95
C GLN A 226 11.54 -26.41 -10.14
N PRO A 227 10.22 -26.64 -10.02
CA PRO A 227 9.26 -25.55 -10.06
C PRO A 227 9.37 -24.70 -8.79
N TYR A 228 9.71 -23.42 -8.96
CA TYR A 228 9.73 -22.48 -7.84
C TYR A 228 8.31 -22.08 -7.44
N PHE A 229 7.98 -22.21 -6.16
CA PHE A 229 6.78 -21.57 -5.61
C PHE A 229 7.06 -20.11 -5.21
N SER A 230 8.32 -19.74 -4.96
CA SER A 230 8.74 -18.34 -4.78
C SER A 230 9.97 -18.06 -5.64
N GLN A 231 9.85 -17.08 -6.55
CA GLN A 231 10.89 -16.64 -7.46
C GLN A 231 10.89 -15.11 -7.56
N ILE A 232 11.27 -14.46 -6.47
CA ILE A 232 11.26 -13.00 -6.38
C ILE A 232 12.64 -12.47 -6.77
N ASP A 233 12.67 -11.40 -7.55
CA ASP A 233 13.87 -10.65 -7.88
C ASP A 233 13.54 -9.16 -7.81
N SER A 234 13.90 -8.53 -6.68
CA SER A 234 13.50 -7.15 -6.40
C SER A 234 14.63 -6.32 -5.82
N VAL A 235 14.98 -5.26 -6.53
CA VAL A 235 15.93 -4.22 -6.08
C VAL A 235 15.29 -3.17 -5.16
N ARG A 236 13.95 -3.20 -5.02
CA ARG A 236 13.16 -2.41 -4.06
C ARG A 236 11.99 -3.27 -3.57
N TYR A 237 12.19 -4.10 -2.54
CA TYR A 237 11.14 -5.01 -2.08
C TYR A 237 10.18 -4.36 -1.08
N GLY A 238 10.72 -3.64 -0.10
CA GLY A 238 9.94 -2.91 0.90
C GLY A 238 10.84 -2.00 1.74
N ARG A 239 10.30 -1.45 2.81
CA ARG A 239 11.00 -0.59 3.76
C ARG A 239 10.87 -1.12 5.19
N THR A 240 11.87 -0.86 6.01
CA THR A 240 11.75 -1.05 7.46
C THR A 240 10.75 -0.05 8.03
N GLN A 241 9.95 -0.45 9.00
CA GLN A 241 9.03 0.42 9.73
C GLN A 241 9.78 1.40 10.62
N ARG A 242 10.86 0.94 11.27
CA ARG A 242 11.61 1.77 12.23
C ARG A 242 12.45 2.84 11.54
N THR A 243 13.31 2.45 10.61
CA THR A 243 14.30 3.36 10.02
C THR A 243 13.86 3.95 8.68
N GLY A 244 12.72 3.51 8.12
CA GLY A 244 12.24 3.93 6.79
C GLY A 244 13.14 3.47 5.62
N HIS A 245 14.11 2.60 5.89
CA HIS A 245 15.17 2.24 4.95
C HIS A 245 14.68 1.17 3.96
N PRO A 246 14.84 1.37 2.64
CA PRO A 246 14.45 0.39 1.65
C PRO A 246 15.42 -0.79 1.62
N TYR A 247 14.90 -2.00 1.39
CA TYR A 247 15.70 -3.21 1.27
C TYR A 247 15.34 -4.01 0.02
N THR A 248 16.31 -4.79 -0.43
CA THR A 248 16.24 -5.66 -1.60
C THR A 248 15.76 -7.07 -1.21
N CYS A 249 15.30 -7.87 -2.16
CA CYS A 249 14.92 -9.25 -1.90
C CYS A 249 15.10 -10.12 -3.14
N MET A 250 15.74 -11.27 -2.96
CA MET A 250 15.79 -12.35 -3.93
C MET A 250 15.35 -13.64 -3.23
N THR A 251 14.43 -14.39 -3.85
CA THR A 251 13.98 -15.70 -3.35
C THR A 251 14.03 -16.76 -4.43
N ARG A 252 14.44 -17.98 -4.08
CA ARG A 252 14.36 -19.17 -4.94
C ARG A 252 13.94 -20.33 -4.06
N CYS A 253 12.64 -20.60 -4.02
CA CYS A 253 12.07 -21.59 -3.12
C CYS A 253 11.33 -22.68 -3.89
N PHE A 254 11.64 -23.94 -3.60
CA PHE A 254 11.12 -25.10 -4.32
C PHE A 254 10.98 -26.32 -3.40
N MET A 255 10.24 -27.30 -3.88
CA MET A 255 10.24 -28.65 -3.32
C MET A 255 11.26 -29.49 -4.09
N TYR A 256 12.21 -30.11 -3.40
CA TYR A 256 13.15 -31.03 -4.02
C TYR A 256 12.53 -32.43 -4.10
N ASN A 257 12.51 -32.97 -5.32
CA ASN A 257 11.89 -34.24 -5.68
C ASN A 257 12.85 -35.45 -5.63
N GLY A 258 14.07 -35.28 -5.13
CA GLY A 258 15.06 -36.36 -4.99
C GLY A 258 15.88 -36.66 -6.26
N VAL A 259 15.79 -35.84 -7.31
CA VAL A 259 16.62 -35.99 -8.53
C VAL A 259 18.11 -35.85 -8.18
N PRO A 260 19.02 -36.69 -8.71
CA PRO A 260 20.45 -36.59 -8.42
C PRO A 260 21.02 -35.19 -8.66
N LEU A 261 21.89 -34.75 -7.75
CA LEU A 261 22.52 -33.44 -7.83
C LEU A 261 23.45 -33.35 -9.05
N ASP A 262 23.34 -32.26 -9.80
CA ASP A 262 24.22 -31.92 -10.92
C ASP A 262 25.16 -30.77 -10.52
N LEU A 263 26.30 -31.12 -9.91
CA LEU A 263 27.28 -30.15 -9.43
C LEU A 263 27.96 -29.38 -10.55
N SER A 264 27.89 -29.84 -11.81
CA SER A 264 28.48 -29.12 -12.94
C SER A 264 27.79 -27.78 -13.21
N ARG A 265 26.51 -27.66 -12.82
CA ARG A 265 25.68 -26.44 -12.98
C ARG A 265 26.11 -25.28 -12.09
N LEU A 266 26.96 -25.51 -11.09
CA LEU A 266 27.56 -24.41 -10.32
C LEU A 266 28.36 -23.45 -11.22
N LEU A 267 28.88 -23.93 -12.35
CA LEU A 267 29.63 -23.15 -13.32
C LEU A 267 28.73 -22.32 -14.25
N SER A 268 27.42 -22.53 -14.26
CA SER A 268 26.47 -21.88 -15.17
C SER A 268 26.19 -20.41 -14.86
N TYR A 269 26.55 -19.96 -13.65
CA TYR A 269 26.42 -18.57 -13.23
C TYR A 269 27.78 -18.06 -12.79
N HIS A 270 28.12 -16.85 -13.23
CA HIS A 270 29.45 -16.27 -13.02
C HIS A 270 29.40 -15.11 -12.03
N ASP A 271 30.50 -14.95 -11.29
CA ASP A 271 30.75 -13.74 -10.50
C ASP A 271 30.95 -12.56 -11.47
N SER A 272 30.23 -11.47 -11.26
CA SER A 272 30.45 -10.24 -12.03
C SER A 272 31.79 -9.58 -11.70
N GLY A 273 32.43 -9.98 -10.59
CA GLY A 273 33.63 -9.34 -10.06
C GLY A 273 33.34 -8.02 -9.34
N GLU A 274 32.08 -7.59 -9.31
CA GLU A 274 31.68 -6.36 -8.66
C GLU A 274 31.73 -6.49 -7.13
N GLN A 275 31.98 -5.36 -6.46
CA GLN A 275 31.95 -5.30 -5.00
C GLN A 275 30.55 -5.65 -4.47
N VAL A 276 30.51 -6.33 -3.34
CA VAL A 276 29.27 -6.73 -2.65
C VAL A 276 28.92 -5.69 -1.61
N PHE A 277 27.70 -5.17 -1.70
CA PHE A 277 27.13 -4.21 -0.77
C PHE A 277 25.94 -4.81 -0.01
N ASN A 278 25.74 -4.36 1.23
CA ASN A 278 24.58 -4.73 2.05
C ASN A 278 23.42 -3.73 1.83
N ASP A 279 22.23 -4.06 2.34
CA ASP A 279 21.03 -3.23 2.13
C ASP A 279 21.17 -1.79 2.66
N TYR A 280 21.92 -1.53 3.74
CA TYR A 280 22.15 -0.18 4.28
C TYR A 280 23.18 0.64 3.51
N ASP A 281 23.96 0.02 2.62
CA ASP A 281 24.92 0.75 1.81
C ASP A 281 24.22 1.39 0.59
N ILE A 282 24.25 2.72 0.52
CA ILE A 282 23.65 3.47 -0.59
C ILE A 282 24.25 3.05 -1.95
N GLN A 283 25.51 2.60 -1.98
CA GLN A 283 26.16 2.15 -3.21
C GLN A 283 25.44 0.95 -3.83
N LEU A 284 24.73 0.13 -3.05
CA LEU A 284 23.87 -0.94 -3.57
C LEU A 284 22.75 -0.39 -4.46
N GLN A 285 22.12 0.73 -4.07
CA GLN A 285 21.06 1.33 -4.88
C GLN A 285 21.59 1.89 -6.19
N TRP A 286 22.78 2.48 -6.17
CA TRP A 286 23.46 2.92 -7.38
C TRP A 286 23.83 1.74 -8.29
N GLN A 287 24.44 0.67 -7.73
CA GLN A 287 24.77 -0.56 -8.46
C GLN A 287 23.54 -1.19 -9.12
N ASN A 288 22.41 -1.20 -8.40
CA ASN A 288 21.13 -1.70 -8.91
C ASN A 288 20.43 -0.72 -9.89
N LYS A 289 21.07 0.40 -10.24
CA LYS A 289 20.51 1.47 -11.11
C LYS A 289 19.18 2.02 -10.61
N VAL A 290 19.00 1.96 -9.31
CA VAL A 290 17.82 2.40 -8.59
C VAL A 290 17.90 3.91 -8.28
N MET A 291 19.11 4.44 -8.23
CA MET A 291 19.39 5.84 -7.90
C MET A 291 20.58 6.34 -8.72
N SER A 292 20.55 7.61 -9.13
CA SER A 292 21.70 8.26 -9.76
C SER A 292 22.86 8.42 -8.76
N ARG A 293 24.06 8.65 -9.29
CA ARG A 293 25.26 8.89 -8.47
C ARG A 293 25.14 10.17 -7.65
N GLU A 294 24.58 11.24 -8.20
CA GLU A 294 24.50 12.53 -7.50
C GLU A 294 23.44 12.50 -6.40
N LYS A 295 22.28 11.91 -6.65
CA LYS A 295 21.27 11.65 -5.60
C LYS A 295 21.81 10.78 -4.47
N ALA A 296 22.64 9.77 -4.76
CA ALA A 296 23.32 8.96 -3.75
C ALA A 296 24.27 9.77 -2.86
N ARG A 297 24.98 10.75 -3.44
CA ARG A 297 25.86 11.66 -2.68
C ARG A 297 25.05 12.60 -1.78
N VAL A 298 23.90 13.10 -2.24
CA VAL A 298 22.96 13.86 -1.41
C VAL A 298 22.44 13.00 -0.26
N ALA A 299 22.00 11.76 -0.54
CA ALA A 299 21.52 10.83 0.47
C ALA A 299 22.58 10.58 1.56
N TYR A 300 23.83 10.38 1.17
CA TYR A 300 24.95 10.21 2.10
C TYR A 300 25.17 11.44 3.01
N ARG A 301 25.04 12.66 2.47
CA ARG A 301 25.13 13.89 3.28
C ARG A 301 23.98 13.98 4.29
N LEU A 302 22.75 13.66 3.85
CA LEU A 302 21.57 13.66 4.70
C LEU A 302 21.64 12.62 5.83
N GLN A 303 22.09 11.39 5.55
CA GLN A 303 22.25 10.34 6.57
C GLN A 303 23.22 10.74 7.69
N ASN A 304 24.17 11.63 7.41
CA ASN A 304 25.16 12.09 8.39
C ASN A 304 24.71 13.25 9.27
N ILE A 305 23.48 13.74 9.09
CA ILE A 305 22.88 14.82 9.90
C ILE A 305 21.61 14.38 10.64
N LEU A 306 21.16 13.13 10.47
CA LEU A 306 19.98 12.59 11.15
C LEU A 306 20.20 12.54 12.67
N SER A 307 19.18 12.96 13.42
CA SER A 307 19.09 12.73 14.87
C SER A 307 18.59 11.32 15.16
N VAL A 308 18.66 10.87 16.43
CA VAL A 308 18.27 9.50 16.83
C VAL A 308 16.84 9.15 16.41
N ASP A 309 15.92 10.09 16.52
CA ASP A 309 14.50 9.87 16.20
C ASP A 309 14.10 10.28 14.77
N ASP A 310 15.05 10.78 13.96
CA ASP A 310 14.77 11.22 12.60
C ASP A 310 14.65 10.00 11.66
N ASN A 311 13.55 9.93 10.90
CA ASN A 311 13.38 8.90 9.87
C ASN A 311 13.54 9.51 8.48
N MET A 312 14.44 8.94 7.69
CA MET A 312 14.68 9.36 6.31
C MET A 312 14.13 8.33 5.34
N TYR A 313 13.25 8.78 4.44
CA TYR A 313 12.69 7.97 3.37
C TYR A 313 13.29 8.40 2.04
N ILE A 314 13.71 7.42 1.25
CA ILE A 314 14.23 7.58 -0.10
C ILE A 314 13.16 7.17 -1.10
N ASP A 315 12.92 8.01 -2.10
CA ASP A 315 11.85 7.85 -3.09
C ASP A 315 10.47 7.54 -2.48
N PRO A 316 10.04 8.23 -1.41
CA PRO A 316 8.70 8.03 -0.87
C PRO A 316 7.63 8.58 -1.83
N VAL A 317 6.52 7.85 -1.89
CA VAL A 317 5.26 8.32 -2.48
C VAL A 317 4.28 8.57 -1.35
N ILE A 318 3.76 9.78 -1.25
CA ILE A 318 2.78 10.15 -0.21
C ILE A 318 1.62 10.90 -0.85
N ASN A 319 0.40 10.40 -0.61
CA ASN A 319 -0.84 10.91 -1.20
C ASN A 319 -0.72 11.06 -2.74
N GLU A 320 -0.41 12.28 -3.18
CA GLU A 320 -0.28 12.83 -4.53
C GLU A 320 0.99 12.59 -5.32
N VAL A 321 2.11 12.51 -4.61
CA VAL A 321 3.36 13.04 -5.15
C VAL A 321 4.54 12.19 -4.70
N ALA A 322 5.49 12.06 -5.61
CA ALA A 322 6.81 11.50 -5.33
C ALA A 322 7.80 12.63 -5.03
N VAL A 323 8.69 12.37 -4.10
CA VAL A 323 9.77 13.30 -3.70
C VAL A 323 11.03 12.47 -3.51
N ASP A 324 12.20 13.06 -3.76
CA ASP A 324 13.45 12.29 -3.67
C ASP A 324 13.74 11.86 -2.23
N PHE A 325 13.51 12.77 -1.27
CA PHE A 325 13.68 12.50 0.15
C PHE A 325 12.62 13.15 1.02
N ILE A 326 12.16 12.40 2.03
CA ILE A 326 11.40 12.92 3.18
C ILE A 326 12.20 12.62 4.44
N ILE A 327 12.43 13.65 5.27
CA ILE A 327 12.93 13.47 6.63
C ILE A 327 11.84 13.87 7.61
N VAL A 328 11.36 12.88 8.37
CA VAL A 328 10.39 13.06 9.46
C VAL A 328 11.17 13.31 10.74
N ARG A 329 11.01 14.51 11.32
CA ARG A 329 11.66 14.91 12.57
C ARG A 329 10.62 15.03 13.68
N PRO A 330 10.58 14.09 14.64
CA PRO A 330 9.56 14.07 15.69
C PRO A 330 9.53 15.36 16.50
N ASN A 331 8.32 15.86 16.79
CA ASN A 331 8.09 17.12 17.50
C ASN A 331 8.70 18.36 16.83
N ARG A 332 9.19 18.30 15.59
CA ARG A 332 9.79 19.44 14.87
C ARG A 332 9.12 19.72 13.54
N GLY A 333 8.91 18.69 12.73
CA GLY A 333 8.26 18.81 11.43
C GLY A 333 8.81 17.87 10.37
N LEU A 334 8.59 18.22 9.10
CA LEU A 334 8.93 17.46 7.92
C LEU A 334 9.91 18.27 7.05
N LEU A 335 10.92 17.60 6.49
CA LEU A 335 11.74 18.16 5.42
C LEU A 335 11.47 17.37 4.13
N LEU A 336 11.05 18.08 3.09
CA LEU A 336 10.98 17.60 1.72
C LEU A 336 12.23 18.07 0.98
N LEU A 337 12.86 17.18 0.23
CA LEU A 337 14.02 17.52 -0.57
C LEU A 337 13.96 16.86 -1.95
N ASN A 338 14.13 17.67 -3.00
CA ASN A 338 14.33 17.20 -4.38
C ASN A 338 15.74 17.54 -4.88
N VAL A 339 16.20 16.76 -5.85
CA VAL A 339 17.50 16.88 -6.51
C VAL A 339 17.29 17.23 -7.98
N PHE A 340 18.05 18.20 -8.47
CA PHE A 340 18.13 18.54 -9.89
C PHE A 340 19.58 18.34 -10.36
N GLU A 341 19.77 17.56 -11.42
CA GLU A 341 21.08 17.06 -11.83
C GLU A 341 21.63 17.71 -13.10
N GLU A 342 20.79 18.41 -13.87
CA GLU A 342 21.20 19.03 -15.13
C GLU A 342 22.02 20.31 -14.90
N ASN A 343 22.92 20.61 -15.84
CA ASN A 343 23.65 21.87 -15.88
C ASN A 343 22.71 22.99 -16.33
N LEU A 344 22.59 24.05 -15.52
CA LEU A 344 21.67 25.16 -15.79
C LEU A 344 22.13 26.05 -16.96
N GLU A 345 23.39 25.97 -17.37
CA GLU A 345 23.89 26.66 -18.58
C GLU A 345 23.25 26.12 -19.86
N ASP A 346 22.91 24.83 -19.85
CA ASP A 346 22.26 24.13 -20.97
C ASP A 346 20.73 24.17 -20.83
N CYS A 347 20.19 24.99 -19.90
CA CYS A 347 18.77 25.02 -19.58
C CYS A 347 18.11 26.36 -19.91
N GLN A 348 16.82 26.32 -20.22
CA GLN A 348 15.95 27.48 -20.33
C GLN A 348 14.72 27.34 -19.44
N LEU A 349 14.46 28.36 -18.61
CA LEU A 349 13.26 28.44 -17.77
C LEU A 349 12.07 28.97 -18.58
N SER A 350 10.91 28.32 -18.44
CA SER A 350 9.66 28.80 -19.04
C SER A 350 9.24 30.15 -18.46
N LYS A 351 8.45 30.93 -19.23
CA LYS A 351 7.98 32.26 -18.80
C LYS A 351 7.15 32.24 -17.51
N ASP A 352 6.45 31.14 -17.24
CA ASP A 352 5.66 30.94 -16.03
C ASP A 352 6.45 30.27 -14.89
N GLY A 353 7.73 29.94 -15.13
CA GLY A 353 8.64 29.33 -14.15
C GLY A 353 8.34 27.88 -13.81
N LYS A 354 7.42 27.23 -14.53
CA LYS A 354 6.94 25.88 -14.24
C LYS A 354 7.75 24.78 -14.89
N ASP A 355 8.43 25.07 -15.99
CA ASP A 355 9.15 24.09 -16.79
C ASP A 355 10.59 24.54 -17.05
N ILE A 356 11.52 23.59 -17.03
CA ILE A 356 12.95 23.78 -17.37
C ILE A 356 13.25 22.89 -18.57
N SER A 357 13.61 23.49 -19.70
CA SER A 357 13.96 22.77 -20.93
C SER A 357 15.48 22.69 -21.08
N VAL A 358 16.00 21.49 -21.28
CA VAL A 358 17.42 21.25 -21.60
C VAL A 358 17.61 21.33 -23.10
N LEU A 359 18.61 22.10 -23.52
CA LEU A 359 18.96 22.38 -24.90
C LEU A 359 20.19 21.56 -25.31
N ASP A 360 20.24 21.11 -26.57
CA ASP A 360 21.45 20.58 -27.17
C ASP A 360 22.40 21.71 -27.64
N GLU A 361 23.56 21.32 -28.19
CA GLU A 361 24.55 22.24 -28.75
C GLU A 361 23.99 23.12 -29.89
N ASN A 362 22.89 22.71 -30.54
CA ASN A 362 22.22 23.44 -31.61
C ASN A 362 21.06 24.31 -31.11
N GLY A 363 20.79 24.34 -29.80
CA GLY A 363 19.68 25.07 -29.19
C GLY A 363 18.32 24.39 -29.33
N VAL A 364 18.28 23.09 -29.64
CA VAL A 364 17.06 22.28 -29.75
C VAL A 364 16.73 21.68 -28.38
N VAL A 365 15.45 21.73 -27.99
CA VAL A 365 14.99 21.12 -26.73
C VAL A 365 15.11 19.60 -26.82
N VAL A 366 15.94 19.02 -25.96
CA VAL A 366 16.14 17.57 -25.83
C VAL A 366 15.13 16.99 -24.83
N LYS A 367 14.91 17.69 -23.72
CA LYS A 367 14.06 17.22 -22.63
C LYS A 367 13.50 18.39 -21.84
N THR A 368 12.25 18.26 -21.39
CA THR A 368 11.63 19.25 -20.51
C THR A 368 11.28 18.61 -19.18
N PHE A 369 11.67 19.28 -18.11
CA PHE A 369 11.39 18.90 -16.73
C PHE A 369 10.41 19.88 -16.12
N GLN A 370 9.50 19.39 -15.29
CA GLN A 370 8.82 20.24 -14.33
C GLN A 370 9.86 20.85 -13.39
N SER A 371 9.76 22.16 -13.20
CA SER A 371 10.60 22.91 -12.26
C SER A 371 10.60 22.22 -10.89
N PRO A 372 11.78 21.90 -10.31
CA PRO A 372 11.85 21.21 -9.03
C PRO A 372 11.28 22.04 -7.89
N ILE A 373 11.23 23.38 -8.04
CA ILE A 373 10.58 24.32 -7.10
C ILE A 373 9.06 24.14 -7.13
N GLU A 374 8.47 23.96 -8.32
CA GLU A 374 7.04 23.73 -8.44
C GLU A 374 6.65 22.33 -7.98
N LEU A 375 7.45 21.32 -8.37
CA LEU A 375 7.25 19.93 -7.94
C LEU A 375 7.22 19.82 -6.41
N ILE A 376 8.19 20.41 -5.72
CA ILE A 376 8.25 20.34 -4.24
C ILE A 376 7.13 21.16 -3.55
N ASN A 377 6.62 22.22 -4.20
CA ASN A 377 5.43 22.93 -3.72
C ASN A 377 4.20 22.04 -3.78
N LEU A 378 4.01 21.31 -4.88
CA LEU A 378 2.92 20.34 -5.04
C LEU A 378 3.03 19.23 -3.99
N CYS A 379 4.25 18.73 -3.70
CA CYS A 379 4.49 17.77 -2.62
C CYS A 379 4.01 18.31 -1.27
N GLN A 380 4.41 19.54 -0.90
CA GLN A 380 4.02 20.18 0.35
C GLN A 380 2.49 20.29 0.48
N ILE A 381 1.81 20.75 -0.58
CA ILE A 381 0.35 20.88 -0.60
C ILE A 381 -0.31 19.52 -0.43
N SER A 382 0.17 18.49 -1.14
CA SER A 382 -0.42 17.16 -1.09
C SER A 382 -0.28 16.48 0.27
N ILE A 383 0.87 16.62 0.94
CA ILE A 383 1.07 16.09 2.30
C ILE A 383 0.18 16.82 3.30
N LYS A 384 0.16 18.15 3.21
CA LYS A 384 -0.69 19.01 4.05
C LYS A 384 -2.16 18.62 3.90
N ASP A 385 -2.66 18.45 2.67
CA ASP A 385 -4.07 18.14 2.40
C ASP A 385 -4.45 16.70 2.78
N GLY A 386 -3.54 15.73 2.69
CA GLY A 386 -3.87 14.34 3.00
C GLY A 386 -3.80 13.97 4.49
N ILE A 387 -3.30 14.86 5.36
CA ILE A 387 -3.29 14.66 6.82
C ILE A 387 -4.16 15.73 7.45
N GLU A 388 -5.33 15.33 7.97
CA GLU A 388 -6.35 16.25 8.49
C GLU A 388 -5.80 17.21 9.56
N GLU A 389 -4.98 16.73 10.49
CA GLU A 389 -4.36 17.57 11.53
C GLU A 389 -3.45 18.67 10.95
N LEU A 390 -2.69 18.34 9.90
CA LEU A 390 -1.82 19.30 9.21
C LEU A 390 -2.65 20.28 8.38
N LEU A 391 -3.70 19.81 7.70
CA LEU A 391 -4.61 20.67 6.96
C LEU A 391 -5.30 21.68 7.88
N MET A 392 -5.88 21.22 8.98
CA MET A 392 -6.58 22.09 9.93
C MET A 392 -5.63 23.11 10.57
N SER A 393 -4.47 22.67 11.06
CA SER A 393 -3.49 23.58 11.67
C SER A 393 -2.97 24.64 10.68
N THR A 394 -2.84 24.31 9.39
CA THR A 394 -2.42 25.29 8.37
C THR A 394 -3.52 26.24 7.92
N ILE A 395 -4.79 25.82 7.96
CA ILE A 395 -5.94 26.68 7.74
C ILE A 395 -6.05 27.71 8.89
N GLU A 396 -5.84 27.26 10.13
CA GLU A 396 -5.86 28.12 11.33
C GLU A 396 -4.72 29.13 11.36
N SER A 397 -3.51 28.71 10.93
CA SER A 397 -2.36 29.60 10.84
C SER A 397 -1.49 29.24 9.65
N SER A 398 -1.34 30.19 8.71
CA SER A 398 -0.43 30.02 7.58
C SER A 398 1.05 29.85 8.00
N ARG A 399 1.41 30.21 9.24
CA ARG A 399 2.76 29.97 9.79
C ARG A 399 3.07 28.48 9.91
N ASN A 400 2.06 27.63 10.07
CA ASN A 400 2.24 26.18 10.18
C ASN A 400 2.69 25.52 8.88
N PHE A 401 2.64 26.21 7.73
CA PHE A 401 3.36 25.76 6.53
C PHE A 401 4.87 25.62 6.78
N GLY A 402 5.41 26.37 7.74
CA GLY A 402 6.80 26.26 8.18
C GLY A 402 7.15 24.91 8.83
N LEU A 403 6.16 24.09 9.20
CA LEU A 403 6.39 22.73 9.71
C LEU A 403 6.81 21.77 8.59
N ILE A 404 6.52 22.09 7.33
CA ILE A 404 6.95 21.31 6.16
C ILE A 404 7.94 22.18 5.39
N LYS A 405 9.24 21.93 5.59
CA LYS A 405 10.31 22.65 4.88
C LYS A 405 10.53 22.04 3.50
N LYS A 406 10.88 22.89 2.54
CA LYS A 406 11.16 22.50 1.15
C LYS A 406 12.58 22.88 0.79
N VAL A 407 13.33 21.93 0.25
CA VAL A 407 14.70 22.11 -0.20
C VAL A 407 14.87 21.56 -1.61
N VAL A 408 15.57 22.28 -2.47
CA VAL A 408 16.02 21.75 -3.77
C VAL A 408 17.54 21.85 -3.83
N VAL A 409 18.20 20.74 -4.19
CA VAL A 409 19.65 20.66 -4.36
C VAL A 409 19.98 20.54 -5.85
N PHE A 410 20.66 21.53 -6.40
CA PHE A 410 21.17 21.56 -7.77
C PHE A 410 22.59 21.00 -7.78
N THR A 411 22.76 19.76 -8.19
CA THR A 411 24.01 19.02 -7.95
C THR A 411 25.11 19.34 -8.97
N ALA A 412 24.74 19.74 -10.19
CA ALA A 412 25.68 20.17 -11.22
C ALA A 412 26.07 21.66 -11.14
N ASN A 413 25.41 22.46 -10.29
CA ASN A 413 25.50 23.93 -10.33
C ASN A 413 25.86 24.49 -8.96
N ASP A 414 26.69 25.52 -8.90
CA ASP A 414 26.96 26.25 -7.65
C ASP A 414 25.81 27.20 -7.28
N SER A 415 25.78 27.64 -6.01
CA SER A 415 24.70 28.51 -5.52
C SER A 415 24.60 29.86 -6.23
N ASN A 416 25.67 30.39 -6.84
CA ASN A 416 25.59 31.64 -7.62
C ASN A 416 24.85 31.40 -8.93
N LYS A 417 25.24 30.36 -9.67
CA LYS A 417 24.56 29.98 -10.92
C LYS A 417 23.08 29.72 -10.73
N VAL A 418 22.70 29.03 -9.64
CA VAL A 418 21.30 28.79 -9.30
C VAL A 418 20.55 30.11 -9.08
N ARG A 419 21.14 31.05 -8.34
CA ARG A 419 20.53 32.37 -8.10
C ARG A 419 20.36 33.17 -9.39
N ASP A 420 21.38 33.18 -10.23
CA ASP A 420 21.37 33.90 -11.51
C ASP A 420 20.31 33.33 -12.45
N PHE A 421 20.20 32.00 -12.54
CA PHE A 421 19.21 31.31 -13.38
C PHE A 421 17.77 31.65 -13.01
N PHE A 422 17.46 31.73 -11.71
CA PHE A 422 16.13 32.10 -11.23
C PHE A 422 15.93 33.61 -11.03
N GLY A 423 16.97 34.43 -11.26
CA GLY A 423 16.93 35.89 -11.08
C GLY A 423 16.63 36.32 -9.64
N ILE A 424 17.13 35.58 -8.64
CA ILE A 424 16.88 35.84 -7.21
C ILE A 424 18.15 36.29 -6.48
N SER A 425 18.00 37.20 -5.50
CA SER A 425 19.10 37.65 -4.64
C SER A 425 19.23 36.86 -3.33
N SER A 426 18.18 36.15 -2.91
CA SER A 426 18.15 35.29 -1.73
C SER A 426 18.39 33.81 -2.08
N GLU A 427 18.70 32.99 -1.08
CA GLU A 427 18.77 31.52 -1.21
C GLU A 427 17.40 30.83 -1.15
N GLN A 428 16.33 31.61 -1.31
CA GLN A 428 14.97 31.14 -1.11
C GLN A 428 14.02 31.79 -2.12
N ILE A 429 13.20 30.94 -2.74
CA ILE A 429 12.11 31.33 -3.65
C ILE A 429 10.83 30.62 -3.21
N ASN A 430 9.72 31.34 -3.06
CA ASN A 430 8.42 30.75 -2.64
C ASN A 430 8.51 29.85 -1.38
N TYR A 431 9.32 30.28 -0.40
CA TYR A 431 9.64 29.54 0.82
C TYR A 431 10.41 28.21 0.62
N THR A 432 10.94 27.97 -0.57
CA THR A 432 11.79 26.82 -0.93
C THR A 432 13.26 27.24 -0.89
N PHE A 433 14.06 26.55 -0.08
CA PHE A 433 15.49 26.80 0.03
C PHE A 433 16.25 26.12 -1.10
N LEU A 434 17.16 26.84 -1.74
CA LEU A 434 17.95 26.35 -2.86
C LEU A 434 19.42 26.18 -2.43
N PHE A 435 19.99 25.03 -2.76
CA PHE A 435 21.41 24.74 -2.53
C PHE A 435 22.06 24.33 -3.85
N GLY A 436 23.28 24.80 -4.10
CA GLY A 436 24.13 24.27 -5.16
C GLY A 436 24.91 23.02 -4.75
N ASN A 437 25.87 22.64 -5.59
CA ASN A 437 26.82 21.54 -5.41
C ASN A 437 27.65 21.69 -4.11
N GLU A 438 27.70 22.86 -3.50
CA GLU A 438 28.26 23.06 -2.16
C GLU A 438 27.60 22.17 -1.11
N PHE A 439 26.33 21.78 -1.28
CA PHE A 439 25.68 20.81 -0.40
C PHE A 439 26.42 19.46 -0.37
N ILE A 440 26.93 19.02 -1.51
CA ILE A 440 27.69 17.78 -1.64
C ILE A 440 29.17 18.01 -1.33
N SER A 441 29.77 19.08 -1.84
CA SER A 441 31.23 19.30 -1.76
C SER A 441 31.69 19.86 -0.40
N LYS A 442 30.88 20.68 0.29
CA LYS A 442 31.25 21.33 1.56
C LYS A 442 30.45 20.74 2.73
N LYS A 443 31.13 19.96 3.58
CA LYS A 443 30.51 19.30 4.75
C LYS A 443 29.77 20.31 5.66
N SER A 444 30.35 21.50 5.89
CA SER A 444 29.77 22.55 6.73
C SER A 444 28.38 23.01 6.26
N VAL A 445 28.14 23.05 4.94
CA VAL A 445 26.84 23.43 4.37
C VAL A 445 25.79 22.38 4.72
N SER A 446 26.06 21.11 4.40
CA SER A 446 25.14 20.01 4.74
C SER A 446 24.87 19.88 6.25
N GLN A 447 25.90 20.07 7.09
CA GLN A 447 25.75 20.03 8.55
C GLN A 447 24.92 21.20 9.11
N GLY A 448 24.96 22.35 8.45
CA GLY A 448 24.18 23.53 8.82
C GLY A 448 22.71 23.50 8.39
N LEU A 449 22.28 22.48 7.62
CA LEU A 449 20.98 22.44 6.94
C LEU A 449 19.81 22.80 7.85
N TYR A 450 19.64 22.10 8.97
CA TYR A 450 18.47 22.30 9.85
C TYR A 450 18.44 23.69 10.48
N THR A 451 19.59 24.25 10.81
CA THR A 451 19.70 25.61 11.36
C THR A 451 19.33 26.63 10.29
N GLN A 452 19.88 26.49 9.07
CA GLN A 452 19.64 27.40 7.96
C GLN A 452 18.17 27.43 7.53
N ILE A 453 17.50 26.29 7.46
CA ILE A 453 16.08 26.22 7.09
C ILE A 453 15.13 26.49 8.28
N GLY A 454 15.66 26.58 9.50
CA GLY A 454 14.88 26.77 10.73
C GLY A 454 13.99 25.59 11.09
N LEU A 455 14.49 24.35 10.96
CA LEU A 455 13.81 23.10 11.37
C LEU A 455 14.38 22.54 12.69
N ILE A 456 14.70 23.45 13.61
CA ILE A 456 15.26 23.10 14.94
C ILE A 456 14.24 23.27 16.07
N ASN A 457 13.21 24.08 15.85
CA ASN A 457 12.21 24.43 16.86
C ASN A 457 11.21 23.30 17.07
N THR A 458 10.79 23.10 18.31
CA THR A 458 9.76 22.12 18.65
C THR A 458 8.36 22.67 18.34
N SER A 459 7.44 21.80 17.94
CA SER A 459 6.05 22.12 17.66
C SER A 459 5.12 21.00 18.14
N SER A 460 4.06 21.36 18.87
CA SER A 460 3.01 20.43 19.29
C SER A 460 2.09 20.00 18.14
N TYR A 461 2.08 20.73 17.03
CA TYR A 461 1.28 20.39 15.83
C TYR A 461 1.88 19.22 15.02
N PHE A 462 3.10 18.78 15.34
CA PHE A 462 3.76 17.63 14.72
C PHE A 462 4.15 16.61 15.80
N ASP A 463 3.15 16.12 16.50
CA ASP A 463 3.29 15.14 17.58
C ASP A 463 3.56 13.72 17.06
N ASP A 464 3.66 12.77 17.99
CA ASP A 464 3.84 11.35 17.66
C ASP A 464 2.64 10.75 16.91
N ALA A 465 1.44 11.33 17.01
CA ALA A 465 0.29 10.84 16.25
C ALA A 465 0.46 11.16 14.76
N VAL A 466 0.89 12.37 14.41
CA VAL A 466 1.23 12.74 13.03
C VAL A 466 2.40 11.89 12.51
N LYS A 467 3.45 11.69 13.32
CA LYS A 467 4.58 10.81 12.99
C LYS A 467 4.11 9.40 12.62
N ARG A 468 3.29 8.77 13.47
CA ARG A 468 2.77 7.41 13.23
C ARG A 468 1.90 7.32 11.98
N LYS A 469 1.08 8.33 11.69
CA LYS A 469 0.27 8.37 10.46
C LYS A 469 1.16 8.43 9.21
N ILE A 470 2.19 9.28 9.21
CA ILE A 470 3.15 9.36 8.09
C ILE A 470 3.89 8.03 7.93
N ALA A 471 4.40 7.45 9.02
CA ALA A 471 5.09 6.16 8.98
C ALA A 471 4.19 5.04 8.43
N LYS A 472 2.91 4.98 8.84
CA LYS A 472 1.94 4.00 8.31
C LYS A 472 1.66 4.15 6.81
N ILE A 473 1.75 5.38 6.28
CA ILE A 473 1.59 5.65 4.85
C ILE A 473 2.85 5.26 4.07
N LEU A 474 4.04 5.57 4.60
CA LEU A 474 5.32 5.41 3.91
C LEU A 474 5.96 4.01 4.05
N SER A 475 5.70 3.32 5.17
CA SER A 475 6.18 1.97 5.50
C SER A 475 5.04 1.14 6.13
N PRO A 476 4.01 0.76 5.36
CA PRO A 476 2.93 -0.06 5.87
C PRO A 476 3.43 -1.45 6.32
N SER A 477 2.78 -2.03 7.33
CA SER A 477 3.16 -3.35 7.84
C SER A 477 2.86 -4.48 6.85
N TRP A 478 3.33 -5.69 7.15
CA TRP A 478 2.88 -6.89 6.43
C TRP A 478 1.45 -7.25 6.84
N HIS A 479 0.64 -7.76 5.92
CA HIS A 479 -0.67 -8.34 6.23
C HIS A 479 -0.51 -9.83 6.54
N SER A 480 -0.81 -10.24 7.78
CA SER A 480 -0.69 -11.64 8.19
C SER A 480 -1.94 -12.47 7.88
N TYR A 481 -1.76 -13.78 7.69
CA TYR A 481 -2.87 -14.73 7.46
C TYR A 481 -3.96 -14.68 8.54
N GLN A 482 -3.62 -14.36 9.80
CA GLN A 482 -4.56 -14.28 10.92
C GLN A 482 -5.38 -12.99 10.97
N GLU A 483 -4.93 -11.91 10.31
CA GLU A 483 -5.70 -10.66 10.22
C GLU A 483 -6.96 -10.83 9.35
N GLY A 484 -6.91 -11.75 8.38
CA GLY A 484 -8.05 -12.04 7.50
C GLY A 484 -9.20 -12.76 8.20
N LYS A 485 -10.39 -12.59 7.64
CA LYS A 485 -11.63 -13.17 8.19
C LYS A 485 -11.94 -14.53 7.56
N THR A 486 -12.51 -15.43 8.36
CA THR A 486 -13.02 -16.74 7.90
C THR A 486 -14.35 -16.61 7.17
N GLY A 487 -14.61 -17.45 6.16
CA GLY A 487 -15.92 -17.51 5.48
C GLY A 487 -16.08 -16.54 4.30
N ILE A 488 -15.01 -15.82 3.95
CA ILE A 488 -14.97 -14.88 2.81
C ILE A 488 -14.29 -15.54 1.60
N GLU A 489 -14.21 -16.87 1.55
CA GLU A 489 -13.56 -17.57 0.44
C GLU A 489 -14.41 -17.48 -0.85
N PRO A 490 -13.78 -17.31 -2.03
CA PRO A 490 -14.47 -17.33 -3.31
C PRO A 490 -15.31 -18.61 -3.50
N LYS A 491 -16.58 -18.47 -3.95
CA LYS A 491 -17.47 -19.62 -4.24
C LYS A 491 -17.92 -19.63 -5.71
N GLY A 492 -18.26 -20.79 -6.26
CA GLY A 492 -18.75 -20.93 -7.64
C GLY A 492 -17.83 -20.28 -8.68
N ALA A 493 -18.38 -19.49 -9.60
CA ALA A 493 -17.63 -18.79 -10.66
C ALA A 493 -16.48 -17.89 -10.17
N GLN A 494 -16.57 -17.36 -8.93
CA GLN A 494 -15.51 -16.53 -8.37
C GLN A 494 -14.19 -17.30 -8.22
N ARG A 495 -14.22 -18.62 -7.97
CA ARG A 495 -13.02 -19.45 -7.76
C ARG A 495 -12.09 -19.44 -8.98
N GLU A 496 -12.66 -19.47 -10.17
CA GLU A 496 -11.88 -19.40 -11.41
C GLU A 496 -11.40 -17.97 -11.68
N LEU A 497 -12.24 -16.97 -11.40
CA LEU A 497 -11.93 -15.57 -11.72
C LEU A 497 -10.89 -14.95 -10.80
N VAL A 498 -10.65 -15.48 -9.60
CA VAL A 498 -9.57 -15.03 -8.70
C VAL A 498 -8.20 -15.56 -9.10
N ILE A 499 -8.13 -16.57 -9.97
CA ILE A 499 -6.86 -17.13 -10.43
C ILE A 499 -6.16 -16.08 -11.30
N SER A 500 -4.97 -15.67 -10.87
CA SER A 500 -4.14 -14.75 -11.64
C SER A 500 -3.44 -15.47 -12.80
N ARG A 501 -3.51 -14.89 -14.00
CA ARG A 501 -2.86 -15.40 -15.22
C ARG A 501 -2.37 -14.25 -16.07
N SER A 502 -1.37 -14.46 -16.92
CA SER A 502 -0.99 -13.48 -17.95
C SER A 502 -2.10 -13.38 -19.00
N THR A 503 -3.02 -12.44 -18.82
CA THR A 503 -4.19 -12.27 -19.69
C THR A 503 -4.66 -10.83 -19.73
N GLN A 504 -5.38 -10.47 -20.79
CA GLN A 504 -6.19 -9.27 -20.86
C GLN A 504 -7.66 -9.68 -20.80
N GLN A 505 -8.42 -9.21 -19.82
CA GLN A 505 -9.79 -9.69 -19.58
C GLN A 505 -10.74 -8.58 -19.17
N LYS A 506 -11.97 -8.61 -19.72
CA LYS A 506 -13.11 -7.81 -19.26
C LYS A 506 -14.03 -8.69 -18.44
N ILE A 507 -14.31 -8.29 -17.20
CA ILE A 507 -15.22 -8.99 -16.29
C ILE A 507 -16.42 -8.10 -16.01
N SER A 508 -17.59 -8.55 -16.44
CA SER A 508 -18.87 -7.95 -16.08
C SER A 508 -19.55 -8.83 -15.04
N GLY A 509 -20.22 -8.19 -14.10
CA GLY A 509 -21.02 -8.89 -13.12
C GLY A 509 -22.13 -8.00 -12.63
N VAL A 510 -23.26 -8.62 -12.29
CA VAL A 510 -24.42 -7.90 -11.76
C VAL A 510 -24.08 -7.21 -10.44
N ALA A 511 -24.89 -6.26 -10.01
CA ALA A 511 -24.74 -5.63 -8.71
C ALA A 511 -24.68 -6.71 -7.60
N GLY A 512 -23.66 -6.62 -6.74
CA GLY A 512 -23.52 -7.55 -5.63
C GLY A 512 -23.02 -8.96 -5.97
N SER A 513 -22.48 -9.18 -7.17
CA SER A 513 -21.83 -10.44 -7.56
C SER A 513 -20.44 -10.66 -6.95
N GLY A 514 -19.92 -9.69 -6.21
CA GLY A 514 -18.61 -9.76 -5.56
C GLY A 514 -17.42 -9.35 -6.45
N LYS A 515 -17.63 -8.51 -7.48
CA LYS A 515 -16.56 -8.00 -8.37
C LYS A 515 -15.34 -7.47 -7.61
N THR A 516 -15.55 -6.54 -6.69
CA THR A 516 -14.48 -5.93 -5.88
C THR A 516 -13.76 -6.96 -5.00
N HIS A 517 -14.45 -7.99 -4.51
CA HIS A 517 -13.81 -9.09 -3.77
C HIS A 517 -12.97 -9.98 -4.68
N VAL A 518 -13.47 -10.33 -5.87
CA VAL A 518 -12.70 -11.09 -6.88
C VAL A 518 -11.46 -10.31 -7.28
N LEU A 519 -11.60 -9.00 -7.52
CA LEU A 519 -10.48 -8.11 -7.83
C LEU A 519 -9.44 -8.12 -6.69
N ALA A 520 -9.86 -7.92 -5.44
CA ALA A 520 -8.95 -7.92 -4.28
C ALA A 520 -8.18 -9.25 -4.15
N ALA A 521 -8.89 -10.38 -4.21
CA ALA A 521 -8.27 -11.70 -4.13
C ALA A 521 -7.33 -11.97 -5.32
N ARG A 522 -7.71 -11.56 -6.53
CA ARG A 522 -6.88 -11.69 -7.73
C ARG A 522 -5.62 -10.82 -7.67
N ALA A 523 -5.71 -9.63 -7.06
CA ALA A 523 -4.56 -8.75 -6.84
C ALA A 523 -3.51 -9.40 -5.93
N VAL A 524 -3.94 -10.00 -4.81
CA VAL A 524 -3.04 -10.78 -3.94
C VAL A 524 -2.47 -11.98 -4.68
N ASN A 525 -3.29 -12.73 -5.42
CA ASN A 525 -2.82 -13.88 -6.21
C ASN A 525 -1.83 -13.50 -7.31
N ALA A 526 -1.97 -12.31 -7.92
CA ALA A 526 -1.04 -11.81 -8.92
C ALA A 526 0.32 -11.47 -8.30
N MET A 527 0.32 -10.70 -7.20
CA MET A 527 1.53 -10.38 -6.44
C MET A 527 2.23 -11.65 -5.97
N LYS A 528 1.46 -12.63 -5.51
CA LYS A 528 1.94 -13.97 -5.15
C LYS A 528 2.62 -14.65 -6.32
N ARG A 529 1.93 -14.81 -7.44
CA ARG A 529 2.44 -15.51 -8.63
C ARG A 529 3.70 -14.87 -9.20
N THR A 530 3.79 -13.54 -9.20
CA THR A 530 4.86 -12.81 -9.90
C THR A 530 5.98 -12.31 -8.98
N GLY A 531 5.71 -12.16 -7.68
CA GLY A 531 6.60 -11.48 -6.75
C GLY A 531 6.75 -9.97 -6.97
N GLY A 532 6.07 -9.43 -8.00
CA GLY A 532 6.19 -8.05 -8.46
C GLY A 532 5.07 -7.14 -7.97
N ASP A 533 5.16 -5.87 -8.33
CA ASP A 533 4.17 -4.87 -7.94
C ASP A 533 2.85 -5.07 -8.71
N VAL A 534 1.74 -4.76 -8.04
CA VAL A 534 0.38 -4.82 -8.55
C VAL A 534 -0.28 -3.45 -8.40
N LEU A 535 -0.98 -3.01 -9.45
CA LEU A 535 -1.75 -1.76 -9.45
C LEU A 535 -3.24 -2.06 -9.42
N VAL A 536 -3.96 -1.38 -8.56
CA VAL A 536 -5.42 -1.36 -8.52
C VAL A 536 -5.90 0.08 -8.69
N LEU A 537 -6.66 0.32 -9.75
CA LEU A 537 -7.20 1.63 -10.08
C LEU A 537 -8.70 1.70 -9.81
N THR A 538 -9.12 2.83 -9.24
CA THR A 538 -10.53 3.20 -9.06
C THR A 538 -10.83 4.52 -9.75
N PHE A 539 -12.12 4.81 -9.97
CA PHE A 539 -12.52 6.17 -10.33
C PHE A 539 -12.74 7.03 -9.07
N ASN A 540 -13.46 6.50 -8.08
CA ASN A 540 -13.83 7.23 -6.86
C ASN A 540 -12.73 7.20 -5.79
N ILE A 541 -12.51 8.35 -5.14
CA ILE A 541 -11.55 8.53 -4.05
C ILE A 541 -11.86 7.62 -2.86
N THR A 542 -13.13 7.53 -2.46
CA THR A 542 -13.57 6.71 -1.33
C THR A 542 -13.32 5.22 -1.60
N LEU A 543 -13.49 4.75 -2.84
CA LEU A 543 -13.39 3.33 -3.18
C LEU A 543 -11.99 2.75 -2.93
N ALA A 544 -10.95 3.57 -2.98
CA ALA A 544 -9.58 3.13 -2.67
C ALA A 544 -9.46 2.61 -1.23
N ASN A 545 -10.09 3.27 -0.25
CA ASN A 545 -10.11 2.79 1.14
C ASN A 545 -10.97 1.55 1.32
N TYR A 546 -12.10 1.47 0.62
CA TYR A 546 -12.92 0.26 0.65
C TYR A 546 -12.15 -0.95 0.10
N LEU A 547 -11.38 -0.79 -0.98
CA LEU A 547 -10.52 -1.85 -1.50
C LEU A 547 -9.43 -2.27 -0.50
N LYS A 548 -8.81 -1.32 0.20
CA LYS A 548 -7.88 -1.64 1.31
C LYS A 548 -8.57 -2.47 2.39
N PHE A 549 -9.78 -2.07 2.79
CA PHE A 549 -10.59 -2.85 3.73
C PHE A 549 -10.91 -4.27 3.19
N ARG A 550 -11.31 -4.39 1.91
CA ARG A 550 -11.59 -5.70 1.29
C ARG A 550 -10.37 -6.59 1.20
N LEU A 551 -9.19 -6.02 0.96
CA LEU A 551 -7.91 -6.73 0.98
C LEU A 551 -7.54 -7.17 2.41
N SER A 552 -7.75 -6.34 3.43
CA SER A 552 -7.50 -6.73 4.82
C SER A 552 -8.43 -7.81 5.37
N GLU A 553 -9.55 -8.05 4.70
CA GLU A 553 -10.45 -9.15 5.05
C GLU A 553 -9.99 -10.51 4.50
N LEU A 554 -9.04 -10.54 3.56
CA LEU A 554 -8.56 -11.77 2.94
C LEU A 554 -7.65 -12.54 3.89
N ARG A 555 -7.91 -13.83 4.06
CA ARG A 555 -7.10 -14.73 4.87
C ARG A 555 -5.83 -15.15 4.12
N GLU A 556 -4.92 -14.20 3.91
CA GLU A 556 -3.71 -14.37 3.09
C GLU A 556 -2.51 -13.59 3.65
N ASP A 557 -1.29 -14.07 3.39
CA ASP A 557 -0.06 -13.34 3.65
C ASP A 557 0.33 -12.48 2.44
N PHE A 558 0.54 -11.18 2.64
CA PHE A 558 1.02 -10.28 1.59
C PHE A 558 1.67 -8.98 2.12
N SER A 559 2.43 -8.30 1.25
CA SER A 559 3.00 -6.99 1.53
C SER A 559 2.11 -5.86 1.00
N TRP A 560 1.74 -4.91 1.85
CA TRP A 560 0.99 -3.71 1.45
C TRP A 560 1.81 -2.79 0.52
N GLU A 561 3.14 -2.77 0.62
CA GLU A 561 4.01 -1.95 -0.25
C GLU A 561 4.01 -2.40 -1.71
N ARG A 562 3.54 -3.63 -1.98
CA ARG A 562 3.51 -4.23 -3.32
C ARG A 562 2.19 -4.01 -4.05
N ILE A 563 1.18 -3.46 -3.38
CA ILE A 563 -0.15 -3.23 -3.97
C ILE A 563 -0.46 -1.74 -3.92
N ASP A 564 -0.30 -1.09 -5.07
CA ASP A 564 -0.64 0.32 -5.25
C ASP A 564 -2.14 0.45 -5.52
N ILE A 565 -2.87 1.22 -4.69
CA ILE A 565 -4.33 1.39 -4.82
C ILE A 565 -4.65 2.88 -4.90
N TYR A 566 -5.06 3.33 -6.09
CA TYR A 566 -5.25 4.76 -6.35
C TYR A 566 -6.46 5.04 -7.24
N PRO A 567 -7.12 6.19 -7.04
CA PRO A 567 -7.92 6.80 -8.09
C PRO A 567 -7.04 7.11 -9.33
N TYR A 568 -7.57 6.93 -10.54
CA TYR A 568 -6.80 7.13 -11.79
C TYR A 568 -6.03 8.47 -11.85
N HIS A 569 -6.71 9.58 -11.57
CA HIS A 569 -6.07 10.90 -11.65
C HIS A 569 -4.97 11.09 -10.60
N GLN A 570 -5.13 10.46 -9.43
CA GLN A 570 -4.11 10.45 -8.38
C GLN A 570 -2.89 9.66 -8.85
N PHE A 571 -3.12 8.45 -9.38
CA PHE A 571 -2.07 7.63 -10.00
C PHE A 571 -1.31 8.39 -11.10
N PHE A 572 -2.02 9.02 -12.03
CA PHE A 572 -1.41 9.78 -13.13
C PHE A 572 -0.47 10.87 -12.62
N ARG A 573 -0.90 11.66 -11.63
CA ARG A 573 -0.07 12.71 -11.02
C ARG A 573 1.15 12.16 -10.31
N ILE A 574 1.03 11.05 -9.58
CA ILE A 574 2.17 10.39 -8.93
C ILE A 574 3.21 10.00 -9.98
N ARG A 575 2.78 9.32 -11.06
CA ARG A 575 3.70 8.83 -12.10
C ARG A 575 4.32 9.97 -12.91
N ALA A 576 3.55 11.03 -13.19
CA ALA A 576 4.09 12.24 -13.80
C ALA A 576 5.16 12.89 -12.92
N SER A 577 4.91 13.00 -11.62
CA SER A 577 5.85 13.54 -10.64
C SER A 577 7.14 12.72 -10.53
N GLU A 578 7.07 11.38 -10.53
CA GLU A 578 8.25 10.51 -10.55
C GLU A 578 9.10 10.71 -11.82
N CYS A 579 8.44 11.01 -12.95
CA CYS A 579 9.09 11.30 -14.22
C CYS A 579 9.51 12.78 -14.36
N GLN A 580 9.24 13.61 -13.35
CA GLN A 580 9.44 15.06 -13.37
C GLN A 580 8.70 15.74 -14.55
N LEU A 581 7.48 15.30 -14.85
CA LEU A 581 6.63 15.82 -15.92
C LEU A 581 5.53 16.74 -15.39
N HIS A 582 5.38 17.91 -16.00
CA HIS A 582 4.34 18.88 -15.64
C HIS A 582 2.97 18.47 -16.20
N VAL A 583 1.96 18.39 -15.32
CA VAL A 583 0.60 17.96 -15.68
C VAL A 583 -0.26 19.17 -16.01
N ASP A 584 -0.50 19.41 -17.30
CA ASP A 584 -1.41 20.44 -17.81
C ASP A 584 -2.88 19.97 -17.89
N PHE A 585 -3.79 20.85 -18.34
CA PHE A 585 -5.24 20.58 -18.40
C PHE A 585 -5.62 19.44 -19.38
N GLY A 586 -4.78 19.12 -20.37
CA GLY A 586 -5.02 18.06 -21.37
C GLY A 586 -4.17 16.80 -21.16
N ALA A 587 -3.30 16.78 -20.15
CA ALA A 587 -2.33 15.72 -19.92
C ALA A 587 -2.98 14.33 -19.77
N TYR A 588 -4.12 14.25 -19.07
CA TYR A 588 -4.79 12.98 -18.75
C TYR A 588 -5.27 12.19 -19.98
N ASP A 589 -5.49 12.86 -21.11
CA ASP A 589 -5.99 12.26 -22.35
C ASP A 589 -4.89 12.10 -23.42
N ARG A 590 -3.68 12.62 -23.18
CA ARG A 590 -2.56 12.62 -24.13
C ARG A 590 -1.81 11.29 -24.07
N LEU A 591 -1.98 10.44 -25.09
CA LEU A 591 -1.34 9.12 -25.17
C LEU A 591 0.20 9.19 -25.12
N SER A 592 0.79 10.22 -25.71
CA SER A 592 2.23 10.42 -25.77
C SER A 592 2.84 11.03 -24.51
N PHE A 593 2.05 11.31 -23.46
CA PHE A 593 2.52 12.04 -22.28
C PHE A 593 3.73 11.38 -21.58
N PHE A 594 3.82 10.05 -21.62
CA PHE A 594 4.91 9.29 -20.99
C PHE A 594 5.91 8.70 -22.00
N GLU A 595 5.85 9.04 -23.29
CA GLU A 595 6.73 8.45 -24.32
C GLU A 595 8.21 8.75 -24.08
N ASP A 596 8.53 9.97 -23.62
CA ASP A 596 9.91 10.42 -23.35
C ASP A 596 10.40 10.04 -21.94
N ALA A 597 9.56 9.39 -21.12
CA ALA A 597 9.95 8.95 -19.78
C ALA A 597 10.83 7.69 -19.87
N THR A 598 12.11 7.84 -19.53
CA THR A 598 13.11 6.77 -19.76
C THR A 598 13.03 5.61 -18.76
N ILE A 599 12.63 5.85 -17.51
CA ILE A 599 12.52 4.82 -16.46
C ILE A 599 11.41 5.18 -15.47
N HIS A 600 10.35 4.37 -15.38
CA HIS A 600 9.31 4.49 -14.37
C HIS A 600 8.78 3.13 -13.92
N LYS A 601 8.10 3.11 -12.77
CA LYS A 601 7.54 1.89 -12.16
C LYS A 601 6.53 1.23 -13.11
N ARG A 602 6.73 -0.06 -13.38
CA ARG A 602 5.80 -0.91 -14.13
C ARG A 602 5.27 -2.05 -13.25
N TYR A 603 4.12 -2.57 -13.60
CA TYR A 603 3.38 -3.54 -12.80
C TYR A 603 3.28 -4.88 -13.50
N SER A 604 3.37 -5.93 -12.69
CA SER A 604 3.15 -7.31 -13.13
C SER A 604 1.67 -7.61 -13.39
N ALA A 605 0.77 -6.87 -12.71
CA ALA A 605 -0.66 -6.91 -12.94
C ALA A 605 -1.31 -5.54 -12.66
N ILE A 606 -2.32 -5.20 -13.45
CA ILE A 606 -3.13 -4.00 -13.28
C ILE A 606 -4.60 -4.38 -13.30
N PHE A 607 -5.32 -3.95 -12.27
CA PHE A 607 -6.74 -4.16 -12.08
C PHE A 607 -7.49 -2.83 -12.06
N VAL A 608 -8.60 -2.71 -12.78
CA VAL A 608 -9.43 -1.50 -12.78
C VAL A 608 -10.82 -1.84 -12.29
N ASP A 609 -11.28 -1.20 -11.20
CA ASP A 609 -12.66 -1.30 -10.72
C ASP A 609 -13.52 -0.17 -11.30
N GLU A 610 -14.82 -0.44 -11.47
CA GLU A 610 -15.81 0.48 -12.05
C GLU A 610 -15.36 1.08 -13.41
N VAL A 611 -14.85 0.23 -14.31
CA VAL A 611 -14.27 0.64 -15.61
C VAL A 611 -15.23 1.42 -16.50
N GLN A 612 -16.54 1.30 -16.29
CA GLN A 612 -17.55 2.10 -17.00
C GLN A 612 -17.40 3.61 -16.77
N ASP A 613 -16.62 4.06 -15.77
CA ASP A 613 -16.36 5.48 -15.52
C ASP A 613 -15.12 6.00 -16.29
N TYR A 614 -14.34 5.11 -16.94
CA TYR A 614 -13.09 5.43 -17.63
C TYR A 614 -13.29 5.85 -19.10
N THR A 615 -12.32 6.57 -19.64
CA THR A 615 -12.16 6.79 -21.09
C THR A 615 -11.27 5.71 -21.71
N THR A 616 -11.29 5.59 -23.04
CA THR A 616 -10.40 4.66 -23.76
C THR A 616 -8.95 5.09 -23.64
N GLU A 617 -8.71 6.40 -23.68
CA GLU A 617 -7.41 7.06 -23.61
C GLU A 617 -6.72 6.74 -22.29
N TRP A 618 -7.44 6.82 -21.17
CA TRP A 618 -6.89 6.51 -19.85
C TRP A 618 -6.43 5.05 -19.76
N LEU A 619 -7.24 4.12 -20.27
CA LEU A 619 -6.89 2.70 -20.27
C LEU A 619 -5.68 2.42 -21.19
N ARG A 620 -5.56 3.13 -22.33
CA ARG A 620 -4.38 3.03 -23.21
C ARG A 620 -3.12 3.51 -22.51
N ILE A 621 -3.17 4.67 -21.88
CA ILE A 621 -2.04 5.24 -21.13
C ILE A 621 -1.55 4.25 -20.08
N VAL A 622 -2.47 3.69 -19.28
CA VAL A 622 -2.14 2.70 -18.24
C VAL A 622 -1.50 1.45 -18.83
N MET A 623 -2.13 0.86 -19.85
CA MET A 623 -1.69 -0.41 -20.42
C MET A 623 -0.35 -0.29 -21.17
N GLN A 624 -0.14 0.79 -21.93
CA GLN A 624 1.05 0.97 -22.76
C GLN A 624 2.29 1.34 -21.94
N ASN A 625 2.11 2.23 -20.96
CA ASN A 625 3.25 2.79 -20.23
C ASN A 625 3.56 1.99 -18.95
N PHE A 626 2.56 1.42 -18.26
CA PHE A 626 2.74 0.93 -16.89
C PHE A 626 2.60 -0.59 -16.73
N LEU A 627 2.07 -1.33 -17.70
CA LEU A 627 2.01 -2.80 -17.63
C LEU A 627 3.33 -3.42 -18.09
N LEU A 628 3.91 -4.38 -17.38
CA LEU A 628 5.07 -5.14 -17.84
C LEU A 628 4.75 -6.01 -19.07
N PRO A 629 5.76 -6.39 -19.88
CA PRO A 629 5.59 -7.43 -20.89
C PRO A 629 5.04 -8.72 -20.24
N ASN A 630 4.03 -9.33 -20.86
CA ASN A 630 3.29 -10.48 -20.28
C ASN A 630 2.60 -10.19 -18.94
N GLY A 631 2.38 -8.92 -18.61
CA GLY A 631 1.59 -8.52 -17.45
C GLY A 631 0.11 -8.87 -17.60
N GLU A 632 -0.59 -8.97 -16.47
CA GLU A 632 -2.02 -9.19 -16.41
C GLU A 632 -2.80 -7.86 -16.41
N PHE A 633 -3.80 -7.70 -17.27
CA PHE A 633 -4.64 -6.51 -17.32
C PHE A 633 -6.12 -6.88 -17.27
N VAL A 634 -6.79 -6.57 -16.15
CA VAL A 634 -8.17 -7.01 -15.95
C VAL A 634 -9.03 -5.86 -15.48
N VAL A 635 -10.15 -5.67 -16.15
CA VAL A 635 -11.09 -4.58 -15.85
C VAL A 635 -12.42 -5.16 -15.39
N PHE A 636 -12.99 -4.53 -14.37
CA PHE A 636 -14.26 -4.89 -13.77
C PHE A 636 -15.26 -3.76 -14.00
N GLY A 637 -16.46 -4.09 -14.44
CA GLY A 637 -17.47 -3.07 -14.70
C GLY A 637 -18.90 -3.56 -14.71
N ASP A 638 -19.79 -2.60 -14.63
CA ASP A 638 -21.23 -2.78 -14.79
C ASP A 638 -21.75 -1.65 -15.71
N PRO A 639 -22.05 -1.93 -16.99
CA PRO A 639 -22.52 -0.92 -17.94
C PRO A 639 -23.77 -0.17 -17.47
N LYS A 640 -24.55 -0.73 -16.54
CA LYS A 640 -25.79 -0.15 -16.02
C LYS A 640 -25.57 0.94 -14.99
N GLN A 641 -24.35 1.05 -14.47
CA GLN A 641 -23.93 2.09 -13.52
C GLN A 641 -23.13 3.19 -14.22
N ASN A 642 -23.41 3.43 -15.51
CA ASN A 642 -22.73 4.42 -16.35
C ASN A 642 -23.24 5.85 -16.11
N VAL A 643 -22.93 6.41 -14.94
CA VAL A 643 -23.35 7.77 -14.52
C VAL A 643 -22.67 8.88 -15.35
N TYR A 644 -21.61 8.56 -16.09
CA TYR A 644 -20.89 9.50 -16.95
C TYR A 644 -21.26 9.39 -18.43
N HIS A 645 -22.28 8.59 -18.79
CA HIS A 645 -22.79 8.46 -20.14
C HIS A 645 -21.70 8.10 -21.16
N ARG A 646 -20.78 7.19 -20.80
CA ARG A 646 -19.73 6.68 -21.69
C ARG A 646 -20.32 5.93 -22.89
N PRO A 647 -19.64 5.92 -24.05
CA PRO A 647 -20.15 5.26 -25.25
C PRO A 647 -20.38 3.76 -25.05
N ILE A 648 -21.55 3.29 -25.48
CA ILE A 648 -21.94 1.88 -25.49
C ILE A 648 -21.92 1.29 -26.91
N ASP A 649 -21.68 -0.01 -27.04
CA ASP A 649 -21.82 -0.76 -28.28
C ASP A 649 -23.27 -1.20 -28.53
N SER A 650 -23.50 -1.92 -29.63
CA SER A 650 -24.82 -2.43 -30.01
C SER A 650 -25.39 -3.45 -29.03
N ASN A 651 -24.54 -4.05 -28.18
CA ASN A 651 -24.94 -5.00 -27.15
C ASN A 651 -25.21 -4.31 -25.80
N GLY A 652 -25.07 -2.98 -25.75
CA GLY A 652 -25.22 -2.18 -24.52
C GLY A 652 -23.99 -2.21 -23.61
N ASP A 653 -22.85 -2.71 -24.10
CA ASP A 653 -21.60 -2.79 -23.34
C ASP A 653 -20.74 -1.54 -23.52
N ILE A 654 -19.95 -1.20 -22.50
CA ILE A 654 -19.04 -0.04 -22.56
C ILE A 654 -17.95 -0.30 -23.60
N ARG A 655 -17.77 0.65 -24.53
CA ARG A 655 -16.69 0.62 -25.51
C ARG A 655 -15.37 1.03 -24.86
N LEU A 656 -14.54 0.04 -24.53
CA LEU A 656 -13.23 0.28 -23.90
C LEU A 656 -12.10 0.57 -24.90
N GLY A 657 -12.20 0.09 -26.15
CA GLY A 657 -11.22 0.36 -27.21
C GLY A 657 -9.79 -0.19 -27.01
N VAL A 658 -9.53 -0.91 -25.91
CA VAL A 658 -8.22 -1.48 -25.54
C VAL A 658 -8.18 -3.01 -25.49
N ILE A 659 -9.19 -3.65 -24.90
CA ILE A 659 -9.23 -5.10 -24.70
C ILE A 659 -10.15 -5.74 -25.75
N ARG A 660 -9.59 -6.62 -26.58
CA ARG A 660 -10.29 -7.30 -27.68
C ARG A 660 -11.19 -8.45 -27.23
N SER A 661 -10.93 -9.05 -26.07
CA SER A 661 -11.73 -10.19 -25.57
C SER A 661 -13.21 -9.82 -25.44
N GLU A 662 -14.11 -10.81 -25.40
CA GLU A 662 -15.49 -10.54 -25.00
C GLU A 662 -15.60 -10.25 -23.49
N TRP A 663 -16.75 -9.73 -23.07
CA TRP A 663 -17.07 -9.56 -21.64
C TRP A 663 -17.36 -10.92 -21.00
N ASN A 664 -16.56 -11.33 -20.02
CA ASN A 664 -16.86 -12.47 -19.18
C ASN A 664 -18.02 -12.10 -18.25
N ARG A 665 -19.17 -12.77 -18.39
CA ARG A 665 -20.41 -12.55 -17.62
C ARG A 665 -20.72 -13.67 -16.63
N GLN A 666 -19.72 -14.45 -16.21
CA GLN A 666 -19.90 -15.57 -15.27
C GLN A 666 -20.33 -15.10 -13.86
N LEU A 667 -20.16 -13.82 -13.54
CA LEU A 667 -20.64 -13.19 -12.31
C LEU A 667 -22.12 -12.78 -12.40
N SER A 668 -22.99 -13.73 -12.72
CA SER A 668 -24.45 -13.53 -12.88
C SER A 668 -25.25 -13.65 -11.58
N THR A 669 -24.68 -14.26 -10.53
CA THR A 669 -25.35 -14.45 -9.24
C THR A 669 -25.06 -13.28 -8.31
N GLY A 670 -26.10 -12.53 -7.91
CA GLY A 670 -26.01 -11.53 -6.85
C GLY A 670 -25.91 -12.23 -5.50
N ARG A 671 -24.76 -12.14 -4.84
CA ARG A 671 -24.52 -12.74 -3.52
C ARG A 671 -24.55 -11.74 -2.37
N ARG A 672 -24.57 -10.45 -2.71
CA ARG A 672 -24.75 -9.33 -1.80
C ARG A 672 -26.12 -9.32 -1.16
N PHE A 673 -27.15 -9.58 -1.95
CA PHE A 673 -28.53 -9.59 -1.49
C PHE A 673 -28.76 -10.86 -0.70
N THR A 674 -28.76 -10.75 0.63
CA THR A 674 -29.27 -11.82 1.50
C THR A 674 -30.76 -12.07 1.23
N ASN A 675 -31.46 -11.12 0.61
CA ASN A 675 -32.88 -11.21 0.31
C ASN A 675 -33.22 -11.08 -1.20
N PRO A 676 -33.99 -12.04 -1.77
CA PRO A 676 -34.48 -11.96 -3.15
C PRO A 676 -35.29 -10.70 -3.49
N ARG A 677 -35.99 -10.08 -2.52
CA ARG A 677 -36.81 -8.88 -2.78
C ARG A 677 -36.00 -7.65 -3.21
N LEU A 678 -34.78 -7.47 -2.71
CA LEU A 678 -33.92 -6.36 -3.14
C LEU A 678 -33.42 -6.57 -4.57
N ALA A 679 -33.12 -7.81 -4.94
CA ALA A 679 -32.77 -8.17 -6.31
C ALA A 679 -33.97 -7.93 -7.26
N THR A 680 -35.19 -8.30 -6.84
CA THR A 680 -36.42 -8.00 -7.58
C THR A 680 -36.63 -6.51 -7.72
N LEU A 681 -36.49 -5.72 -6.65
CA LEU A 681 -36.64 -4.26 -6.68
C LEU A 681 -35.68 -3.62 -7.69
N ALA A 682 -34.40 -3.99 -7.66
CA ALA A 682 -33.39 -3.49 -8.60
C ALA A 682 -33.76 -3.86 -10.04
N THR A 683 -34.23 -5.08 -10.28
CA THR A 683 -34.65 -5.58 -11.61
C THR A 683 -35.90 -4.85 -12.12
N THR A 684 -36.91 -4.65 -11.27
CA THR A 684 -38.14 -3.91 -11.59
C THR A 684 -37.84 -2.43 -11.86
N PHE A 685 -36.97 -1.82 -11.05
CA PHE A 685 -36.51 -0.44 -11.28
C PHE A 685 -35.81 -0.33 -12.63
N GLN A 686 -34.90 -1.26 -12.93
CA GLN A 686 -34.20 -1.30 -14.21
C GLN A 686 -35.19 -1.38 -15.38
N THR A 687 -36.15 -2.30 -15.33
CA THR A 687 -37.12 -2.49 -16.41
C THR A 687 -37.97 -1.24 -16.66
N LYS A 688 -38.32 -0.50 -15.60
CA LYS A 688 -39.19 0.68 -15.69
C LYS A 688 -38.44 1.95 -16.13
N PHE A 689 -37.22 2.17 -15.62
CA PHE A 689 -36.51 3.45 -15.78
C PHE A 689 -35.23 3.36 -16.63
N LEU A 690 -34.74 2.16 -16.95
CA LEU A 690 -33.53 1.89 -17.75
C LEU A 690 -33.84 0.93 -18.92
N SER A 691 -34.99 1.12 -19.58
CA SER A 691 -35.52 0.22 -20.61
C SER A 691 -34.62 0.04 -21.85
N ASN A 692 -33.67 0.95 -22.08
CA ASN A 692 -32.73 0.89 -23.20
C ASN A 692 -31.52 -0.04 -22.94
N GLN A 693 -31.47 -0.70 -21.78
CA GLN A 693 -30.39 -1.62 -21.39
C GLN A 693 -30.92 -3.04 -21.14
N PRO A 694 -30.12 -4.08 -21.43
CA PRO A 694 -30.54 -5.47 -21.20
C PRO A 694 -30.81 -5.73 -19.70
N VAL A 695 -31.92 -6.40 -19.39
CA VAL A 695 -32.32 -6.72 -18.00
C VAL A 695 -31.46 -7.87 -17.46
N ASP A 696 -30.89 -7.72 -16.26
CA ASP A 696 -30.14 -8.81 -15.64
C ASP A 696 -31.08 -9.75 -14.89
N THR A 697 -30.85 -11.05 -15.01
CA THR A 697 -31.43 -12.03 -14.10
C THR A 697 -30.53 -12.15 -12.88
N ILE A 698 -30.83 -11.39 -11.82
CA ILE A 698 -30.08 -11.47 -10.55
C ILE A 698 -30.54 -12.73 -9.80
N ASN A 699 -29.83 -13.83 -9.98
CA ASN A 699 -30.06 -15.05 -9.20
C ASN A 699 -29.51 -14.84 -7.78
N THR A 700 -30.30 -15.12 -6.74
CA THR A 700 -29.85 -15.14 -5.34
C THR A 700 -29.42 -16.56 -4.94
N ALA A 701 -28.38 -16.67 -4.11
CA ALA A 701 -27.94 -17.98 -3.62
C ALA A 701 -28.98 -18.53 -2.62
N THR A 702 -29.49 -19.74 -2.87
CA THR A 702 -30.40 -20.48 -1.99
C THR A 702 -29.63 -20.98 -0.76
N GLY A 703 -29.55 -20.15 0.28
CA GLY A 703 -29.08 -20.53 1.60
C GLY A 703 -30.02 -19.93 2.64
N PHE A 704 -31.08 -20.67 2.98
CA PHE A 704 -31.95 -20.35 4.11
C PHE A 704 -31.18 -20.63 5.40
N ASP A 705 -30.68 -19.58 6.06
CA ASP A 705 -30.69 -19.57 7.52
C ASP A 705 -32.02 -18.94 7.96
N ASN A 706 -32.76 -19.68 8.77
CA ASN A 706 -34.13 -19.38 9.19
C ASN A 706 -34.23 -18.15 10.11
N THR A 707 -34.04 -16.94 9.58
CA THR A 707 -34.47 -15.70 10.24
C THR A 707 -35.51 -14.99 9.38
N LEU A 708 -36.77 -15.25 9.73
CA LEU A 708 -37.97 -14.57 9.21
C LEU A 708 -37.91 -13.07 9.53
N ASN A 709 -37.29 -12.27 8.66
CA ASN A 709 -37.34 -10.81 8.76
C ASN A 709 -38.30 -10.24 7.69
N PHE A 710 -39.46 -9.73 8.13
CA PHE A 710 -40.62 -9.44 7.27
C PHE A 710 -40.68 -8.01 6.68
N GLN A 711 -39.78 -7.09 7.04
CA GLN A 711 -39.71 -5.74 6.43
C GLN A 711 -38.31 -5.44 5.88
N ILE A 712 -38.18 -5.54 4.56
CA ILE A 712 -36.88 -5.53 3.83
C ILE A 712 -36.72 -4.26 2.99
N VAL A 713 -37.82 -3.71 2.48
CA VAL A 713 -37.89 -2.41 1.81
C VAL A 713 -39.00 -1.62 2.49
N THR A 714 -38.67 -0.45 3.02
CA THR A 714 -39.66 0.39 3.73
C THR A 714 -39.66 1.79 3.14
N TYR A 715 -40.86 2.31 2.88
CA TYR A 715 -41.08 3.61 2.27
C TYR A 715 -41.82 4.53 3.23
N TYR A 716 -41.26 5.72 3.45
CA TYR A 716 -41.84 6.75 4.29
C TYR A 716 -42.07 8.01 3.45
N ASN A 717 -43.34 8.42 3.31
CA ASN A 717 -43.70 9.68 2.68
C ASN A 717 -43.76 10.79 3.73
N MET A 718 -42.81 11.73 3.68
CA MET A 718 -42.71 12.86 4.60
C MET A 718 -42.97 14.21 3.92
N ARG A 719 -43.37 14.24 2.64
CA ARG A 719 -43.59 15.48 1.87
C ARG A 719 -44.48 16.51 2.58
N GLY A 720 -45.51 16.07 3.30
CA GLY A 720 -46.44 16.95 4.02
C GLY A 720 -46.05 17.31 5.46
N THR A 721 -45.06 16.63 6.05
CA THR A 721 -44.67 16.77 7.47
C THR A 721 -43.17 17.03 7.62
N PHE A 722 -42.52 17.44 6.54
CA PHE A 722 -41.07 17.55 6.48
C PHE A 722 -40.58 18.72 7.33
N THR A 723 -39.82 18.38 8.36
CA THR A 723 -38.91 19.27 9.09
C THR A 723 -37.62 18.50 9.34
N MET A 724 -36.51 19.20 9.54
CA MET A 724 -35.23 18.54 9.88
C MET A 724 -35.33 17.71 11.17
N ASP A 725 -36.06 18.21 12.16
CA ASP A 725 -36.28 17.51 13.43
C ASP A 725 -37.08 16.22 13.24
N ASN A 726 -38.13 16.27 12.41
CA ASN A 726 -38.93 15.09 12.09
C ASN A 726 -38.10 14.06 11.30
N LEU A 727 -37.28 14.51 10.34
CA LEU A 727 -36.42 13.64 9.55
C LEU A 727 -35.40 12.91 10.44
N VAL A 728 -34.68 13.64 11.32
CA VAL A 728 -33.71 13.05 12.24
C VAL A 728 -34.38 12.13 13.25
N SER A 729 -35.55 12.51 13.77
CA SER A 729 -36.34 11.64 14.65
C SER A 729 -36.72 10.33 13.94
N LYS A 730 -37.07 10.41 12.66
CA LYS A 730 -37.37 9.24 11.84
C LYS A 730 -36.15 8.36 11.57
N LEU A 731 -34.99 8.96 11.31
CA LEU A 731 -33.72 8.22 11.18
C LEU A 731 -33.40 7.44 12.46
N LYS A 732 -33.53 8.08 13.62
CA LYS A 732 -33.33 7.44 14.92
C LYS A 732 -34.31 6.29 15.15
N GLU A 733 -35.58 6.49 14.82
CA GLU A 733 -36.62 5.46 14.90
C GLU A 733 -36.25 4.24 14.05
N ILE A 734 -35.84 4.46 12.79
CA ILE A 734 -35.44 3.40 11.86
C ILE A 734 -34.25 2.61 12.43
N ILE A 735 -33.20 3.30 12.88
CA ILE A 735 -31.99 2.66 13.38
C ILE A 735 -32.30 1.86 14.67
N LYS A 736 -33.02 2.47 15.62
CA LYS A 736 -33.36 1.85 16.91
C LYS A 736 -34.28 0.64 16.79
N ASN A 737 -35.21 0.67 15.84
CA ASN A 737 -36.17 -0.41 15.64
C ASN A 737 -35.63 -1.54 14.74
N SER A 738 -34.41 -1.40 14.23
CA SER A 738 -33.76 -2.41 13.42
C SER A 738 -32.98 -3.42 14.26
N ASN A 739 -32.68 -4.57 13.67
CA ASN A 739 -31.79 -5.57 14.29
C ASN A 739 -30.30 -5.30 14.04
N ASN A 740 -29.95 -4.22 13.35
CA ASN A 740 -28.59 -3.92 12.90
C ASN A 740 -27.96 -2.83 13.78
N ASP A 741 -26.64 -2.90 13.97
CA ASP A 741 -25.90 -1.89 14.73
C ASP A 741 -25.85 -0.57 13.92
N THR A 742 -25.71 0.57 14.60
CA THR A 742 -25.58 1.90 13.95
C THR A 742 -24.48 1.94 12.88
N LYS A 743 -23.39 1.18 13.07
CA LYS A 743 -22.27 1.07 12.11
C LYS A 743 -22.66 0.46 10.77
N ASP A 744 -23.75 -0.31 10.75
CA ASP A 744 -24.24 -1.06 9.59
C ASP A 744 -25.21 -0.23 8.73
N PHE A 745 -25.50 1.00 9.17
CA PHE A 745 -26.32 1.98 8.46
C PHE A 745 -25.48 2.99 7.67
N VAL A 746 -25.98 3.32 6.48
CA VAL A 746 -25.56 4.49 5.72
C VAL A 746 -26.76 5.31 5.26
N VAL A 747 -26.67 6.63 5.41
CA VAL A 747 -27.62 7.60 4.85
C VAL A 747 -27.08 8.15 3.55
N LEU A 748 -27.85 8.02 2.47
CA LEU A 748 -27.53 8.46 1.12
C LEU A 748 -28.48 9.56 0.66
N ALA A 749 -27.92 10.63 0.10
CA ALA A 749 -28.67 11.70 -0.56
C ALA A 749 -27.93 12.22 -1.81
N SER A 750 -28.60 13.05 -2.61
CA SER A 750 -28.01 13.62 -3.83
C SER A 750 -26.97 14.70 -3.56
N TYR A 751 -27.17 15.52 -2.52
CA TYR A 751 -26.35 16.69 -2.22
C TYR A 751 -25.78 16.69 -0.81
N SER A 752 -24.57 17.23 -0.67
CA SER A 752 -23.88 17.34 0.62
C SER A 752 -24.56 18.31 1.59
N LYS A 753 -25.22 19.37 1.09
CA LYS A 753 -25.81 20.39 1.96
C LYS A 753 -26.92 19.84 2.87
N LEU A 754 -27.80 18.99 2.32
CA LEU A 754 -28.81 18.29 3.10
C LEU A 754 -28.17 17.36 4.15
N LEU A 755 -27.14 16.61 3.75
CA LEU A 755 -26.43 15.69 4.64
C LEU A 755 -25.68 16.41 5.78
N GLN A 756 -25.14 17.61 5.54
CA GLN A 756 -24.52 18.44 6.58
C GLN A 756 -25.51 18.80 7.70
N THR A 757 -26.72 19.21 7.32
CA THR A 757 -27.77 19.54 8.28
C THR A 757 -28.24 18.31 9.05
N ILE A 758 -28.39 17.17 8.37
CA ILE A 758 -28.74 15.89 9.01
C ILE A 758 -27.66 15.47 9.99
N ASP A 759 -26.38 15.50 9.58
CA ASP A 759 -25.24 15.14 10.41
C ASP A 759 -25.19 15.96 11.71
N SER A 760 -25.18 17.29 11.61
CA SER A 760 -25.14 18.20 12.77
C SER A 760 -26.27 17.89 13.73
N LYS A 761 -27.51 17.83 13.22
CA LYS A 761 -28.69 17.62 14.04
C LYS A 761 -28.73 16.22 14.65
N TYR A 762 -28.30 15.19 13.93
CA TYR A 762 -28.20 13.84 14.46
C TYR A 762 -27.23 13.77 15.63
N ARG A 763 -26.03 14.34 15.49
CA ARG A 763 -25.02 14.37 16.57
C ARG A 763 -25.49 15.18 17.78
N GLU A 764 -26.09 16.36 17.57
CA GLU A 764 -26.69 17.17 18.64
C GLU A 764 -27.77 16.40 19.42
N THR A 765 -28.59 15.61 18.72
CA THR A 765 -29.74 14.92 19.30
C THR A 765 -29.40 13.56 19.93
N THR A 766 -28.26 12.96 19.57
CA THR A 766 -27.85 11.61 20.03
C THR A 766 -26.62 11.62 20.92
N GLY A 767 -25.73 12.61 20.76
CA GLY A 767 -24.39 12.59 21.36
C GLY A 767 -23.44 11.59 20.71
N GLU A 768 -23.85 10.89 19.64
CA GLU A 768 -23.03 9.91 18.95
C GLU A 768 -22.22 10.57 17.82
N GLU A 769 -21.05 10.01 17.51
CA GLU A 769 -20.26 10.43 16.34
C GLU A 769 -20.86 9.90 15.03
N THR A 770 -20.42 10.46 13.91
CA THR A 770 -20.79 10.05 12.55
C THR A 770 -19.55 9.95 11.66
N GLU A 771 -19.67 9.24 10.54
CA GLU A 771 -18.63 9.15 9.52
C GLU A 771 -19.14 9.72 8.19
N ILE A 772 -18.47 10.75 7.68
CA ILE A 772 -18.99 11.58 6.58
C ILE A 772 -18.00 11.74 5.42
N THR A 773 -18.51 11.84 4.19
CA THR A 773 -17.69 12.10 2.98
C THR A 773 -17.66 13.56 2.54
N PHE A 774 -18.06 14.48 3.42
CA PHE A 774 -18.21 15.91 3.14
C PHE A 774 -17.72 16.74 4.33
N VAL A 775 -17.54 18.05 4.13
CA VAL A 775 -17.13 18.98 5.20
C VAL A 775 -18.29 19.13 6.21
N SER A 776 -18.01 18.93 7.49
CA SER A 776 -19.03 19.05 8.56
C SER A 776 -19.51 20.50 8.73
N THR A 777 -20.65 20.69 9.36
CA THR A 777 -21.20 22.03 9.64
C THR A 777 -20.24 22.86 10.50
N GLU A 778 -19.63 22.27 11.52
CA GLU A 778 -18.67 22.95 12.40
C GLU A 778 -17.43 23.37 11.64
N GLN A 779 -16.88 22.50 10.79
CA GLN A 779 -15.71 22.82 9.96
C GLN A 779 -16.05 23.90 8.93
N TYR A 780 -17.25 23.86 8.35
CA TYR A 780 -17.72 24.87 7.42
C TYR A 780 -17.87 26.25 8.08
N GLU A 781 -18.52 26.32 9.24
CA GLU A 781 -18.68 27.58 9.99
C GLU A 781 -17.33 28.08 10.53
N ARG A 782 -16.44 27.18 10.93
CA ARG A 782 -15.07 27.53 11.30
C ARG A 782 -14.30 28.12 10.13
N LEU A 783 -14.42 27.55 8.93
CA LEU A 783 -13.83 28.09 7.71
C LEU A 783 -14.39 29.47 7.37
N LYS A 784 -15.70 29.68 7.46
CA LYS A 784 -16.34 30.99 7.24
C LYS A 784 -15.74 32.05 8.16
N LYS A 785 -15.61 31.74 9.46
CA LYS A 785 -14.99 32.63 10.45
C LYS A 785 -13.53 32.94 10.12
N LEU A 786 -12.74 31.93 9.76
CA LEU A 786 -11.31 32.11 9.45
C LEU A 786 -11.06 32.92 8.17
N HIS A 787 -11.96 32.82 7.19
CA HIS A 787 -11.87 33.54 5.91
C HIS A 787 -12.72 34.82 5.86
N ASN A 788 -13.36 35.21 6.97
CA ASN A 788 -14.28 36.35 7.05
C ASN A 788 -15.37 36.34 5.96
N VAL A 789 -15.94 35.16 5.67
CA VAL A 789 -17.02 34.99 4.68
C VAL A 789 -18.37 35.14 5.40
N SER A 790 -19.18 36.10 4.98
CA SER A 790 -20.59 36.26 5.38
C SER A 790 -21.50 36.08 4.15
N ASP A 791 -22.83 36.04 4.36
CA ASP A 791 -23.78 35.97 3.23
C ASP A 791 -23.70 37.21 2.32
N ASP A 792 -23.13 38.32 2.81
CA ASP A 792 -22.91 39.58 2.07
C ASP A 792 -21.54 39.67 1.36
N HIS A 793 -20.58 38.81 1.70
CA HIS A 793 -19.23 38.81 1.10
C HIS A 793 -19.00 37.54 0.27
N PRO A 794 -18.71 37.66 -1.03
CA PRO A 794 -18.51 36.50 -1.89
C PRO A 794 -17.33 35.66 -1.43
N ALA A 795 -17.48 34.33 -1.53
CA ALA A 795 -16.44 33.38 -1.16
C ALA A 795 -15.13 33.67 -1.90
N SER A 796 -14.02 33.81 -1.15
CA SER A 796 -12.70 33.98 -1.75
C SER A 796 -12.22 32.69 -2.43
N TRP A 797 -11.30 32.81 -3.39
CA TRP A 797 -10.65 31.63 -3.99
C TRP A 797 -10.01 30.73 -2.94
N LYS A 798 -9.45 31.34 -1.87
CA LYS A 798 -8.77 30.64 -0.78
C LYS A 798 -9.76 29.83 0.05
N PHE A 799 -10.94 30.38 0.32
CA PHE A 799 -12.03 29.65 0.98
C PHE A 799 -12.45 28.42 0.16
N ASN A 800 -12.69 28.59 -1.15
CA ASN A 800 -13.11 27.48 -2.01
C ASN A 800 -12.04 26.38 -2.07
N ARG A 801 -10.76 26.74 -2.19
CA ARG A 801 -9.65 25.78 -2.16
C ARG A 801 -9.60 25.01 -0.83
N ASP A 802 -9.66 25.71 0.30
CA ASP A 802 -9.57 25.05 1.61
C ASP A 802 -10.81 24.18 1.89
N TYR A 803 -12.00 24.59 1.43
CA TYR A 803 -13.23 23.79 1.47
C TYR A 803 -13.13 22.52 0.62
N GLU A 804 -12.63 22.63 -0.61
CA GLU A 804 -12.40 21.48 -1.50
C GLU A 804 -11.35 20.52 -0.94
N ALA A 805 -10.26 21.06 -0.37
CA ALA A 805 -9.23 20.27 0.29
C ALA A 805 -9.82 19.44 1.43
N LEU A 806 -10.57 20.05 2.36
CA LEU A 806 -11.24 19.32 3.45
C LEU A 806 -12.22 18.27 2.92
N GLY A 807 -13.03 18.61 1.92
CA GLY A 807 -13.96 17.67 1.30
C GLY A 807 -13.25 16.47 0.68
N ARG A 808 -12.07 16.68 0.10
CA ARG A 808 -11.21 15.62 -0.43
C ARG A 808 -10.61 14.77 0.68
N THR A 809 -10.06 15.37 1.73
CA THR A 809 -9.51 14.68 2.90
C THR A 809 -10.57 13.78 3.54
N ARG A 810 -11.80 14.27 3.70
CA ARG A 810 -12.93 13.47 4.22
C ARG A 810 -13.22 12.24 3.36
N LYS A 811 -13.19 12.37 2.04
CA LYS A 811 -13.35 11.21 1.14
C LYS A 811 -12.18 10.24 1.22
N GLN A 812 -10.96 10.74 1.40
CA GLN A 812 -9.74 9.92 1.56
C GLN A 812 -9.63 9.24 2.92
N LEU A 813 -10.34 9.70 3.94
CA LEU A 813 -10.36 9.10 5.28
C LEU A 813 -11.60 8.24 5.54
N PHE A 814 -12.61 8.33 4.66
CA PHE A 814 -13.85 7.57 4.79
C PHE A 814 -13.60 6.07 4.91
N THR A 815 -14.12 5.44 5.97
CA THR A 815 -13.87 4.02 6.30
C THR A 815 -15.10 3.28 6.83
N THR A 816 -15.11 1.95 6.67
CA THR A 816 -16.07 1.04 7.30
C THR A 816 -15.75 0.70 8.75
N ASP A 817 -14.53 0.97 9.22
CA ASP A 817 -14.05 0.47 10.52
C ASP A 817 -14.64 1.21 11.72
N LYS A 818 -15.15 2.43 11.53
CA LYS A 818 -15.76 3.20 12.61
C LYS A 818 -17.15 2.66 12.97
N ARG A 819 -17.39 2.55 14.28
CA ARG A 819 -18.64 2.04 14.86
C ARG A 819 -19.74 3.10 14.94
N CYS A 820 -19.93 3.89 13.88
CA CYS A 820 -20.86 5.01 13.84
C CYS A 820 -21.66 5.06 12.53
N LEU A 821 -22.71 5.90 12.52
CA LEU A 821 -23.59 6.12 11.37
C LEU A 821 -22.80 6.77 10.23
N LYS A 822 -22.97 6.24 9.01
CA LYS A 822 -22.29 6.77 7.82
C LYS A 822 -23.22 7.70 7.05
N LEU A 823 -22.72 8.82 6.55
CA LEU A 823 -23.47 9.73 5.67
C LEU A 823 -22.64 10.07 4.44
N SER A 824 -23.23 9.89 3.25
CA SER A 824 -22.52 10.13 2.00
C SER A 824 -23.46 10.52 0.87
N THR A 825 -22.92 11.21 -0.14
CA THR A 825 -23.67 11.37 -1.39
C THR A 825 -23.67 10.06 -2.18
N ILE A 826 -24.74 9.81 -2.94
CA ILE A 826 -24.84 8.60 -3.78
C ILE A 826 -23.59 8.43 -4.67
N LYS A 827 -23.11 9.53 -5.26
CA LYS A 827 -21.91 9.55 -6.11
C LYS A 827 -20.64 9.16 -5.34
N SER A 828 -20.46 9.66 -4.12
CA SER A 828 -19.27 9.37 -3.30
C SER A 828 -19.32 7.96 -2.69
N PHE A 829 -20.49 7.36 -2.53
CA PHE A 829 -20.67 6.00 -2.02
C PHE A 829 -20.73 4.93 -3.12
N LYS A 830 -20.68 5.31 -4.41
CA LYS A 830 -20.62 4.34 -5.51
C LYS A 830 -19.38 3.44 -5.38
N GLY A 831 -19.62 2.14 -5.52
CA GLY A 831 -18.64 1.06 -5.31
C GLY A 831 -18.70 0.42 -3.92
N TRP A 832 -19.20 1.13 -2.91
CA TRP A 832 -19.38 0.60 -1.55
C TRP A 832 -20.63 -0.26 -1.42
N GLU A 833 -20.83 -0.85 -0.24
CA GLU A 833 -22.05 -1.52 0.19
C GLU A 833 -22.23 -1.38 1.71
N SER A 834 -23.47 -1.49 2.19
CA SER A 834 -23.81 -1.48 3.62
C SER A 834 -24.94 -2.47 3.91
N PRO A 835 -24.98 -3.12 5.09
CA PRO A 835 -26.11 -3.97 5.47
C PRO A 835 -27.46 -3.24 5.34
N SER A 836 -27.56 -2.05 5.95
CA SER A 836 -28.74 -1.18 5.88
C SER A 836 -28.42 0.12 5.15
N VAL A 837 -29.28 0.51 4.21
CA VAL A 837 -29.16 1.78 3.47
C VAL A 837 -30.45 2.59 3.64
N ILE A 838 -30.30 3.87 3.98
CA ILE A 838 -31.38 4.85 4.03
C ILE A 838 -31.18 5.85 2.89
N ILE A 839 -32.08 5.89 1.93
CA ILE A 839 -32.06 6.83 0.80
C ILE A 839 -33.04 7.97 1.09
N ILE A 840 -32.57 9.21 0.97
CA ILE A 840 -33.41 10.40 1.07
C ILE A 840 -33.74 10.90 -0.34
N LEU A 841 -35.02 10.91 -0.69
CA LEU A 841 -35.53 11.43 -1.96
C LEU A 841 -35.93 12.90 -1.79
N ASP A 842 -35.10 13.79 -2.32
CA ASP A 842 -35.30 15.24 -2.31
C ASP A 842 -36.02 15.73 -3.58
N ASP A 843 -36.53 16.96 -3.53
CA ASP A 843 -37.19 17.65 -4.65
C ASP A 843 -36.23 17.81 -5.85
N GLU A 844 -36.76 17.64 -7.05
CA GLU A 844 -36.03 17.76 -8.31
C GLU A 844 -35.57 19.20 -8.60
N TYR A 845 -36.23 20.20 -8.02
CA TYR A 845 -36.10 21.62 -8.40
C TYR A 845 -35.29 22.49 -7.43
N ASN A 846 -34.74 21.94 -6.34
CA ASN A 846 -34.02 22.73 -5.33
C ASN A 846 -32.65 23.30 -5.78
N SER A 847 -32.29 23.20 -7.06
CA SER A 847 -31.12 23.87 -7.61
C SER A 847 -31.50 24.67 -8.87
N LYS A 848 -31.64 25.99 -8.71
CA LYS A 848 -31.72 26.94 -9.85
C LYS A 848 -30.39 27.08 -10.62
N ALA A 849 -29.38 26.26 -10.31
CA ALA A 849 -28.00 26.41 -10.80
C ALA A 849 -27.38 25.15 -11.46
N ALA A 850 -28.01 23.97 -11.43
CA ALA A 850 -27.43 22.77 -12.04
C ALA A 850 -28.12 22.41 -13.36
N CYS A 851 -27.34 22.31 -14.44
CA CYS A 851 -27.77 21.80 -15.76
C CYS A 851 -28.10 20.29 -15.78
N ARG A 852 -28.29 19.61 -14.63
CA ARG A 852 -28.55 18.16 -14.55
C ARG A 852 -29.59 17.84 -13.49
N ARG A 853 -30.43 16.83 -13.77
CA ARG A 853 -31.43 16.32 -12.82
C ARG A 853 -30.72 15.69 -11.61
N PRO A 854 -31.08 16.04 -10.36
CA PRO A 854 -30.40 15.57 -9.15
C PRO A 854 -30.34 14.05 -8.97
N MET A 855 -31.37 13.35 -9.44
CA MET A 855 -31.59 11.91 -9.26
C MET A 855 -31.93 11.25 -10.59
N GLU A 856 -30.97 11.20 -11.50
CA GLU A 856 -31.08 10.41 -12.73
C GLU A 856 -31.29 8.90 -12.41
N PRO A 857 -31.99 8.14 -13.28
CA PRO A 857 -32.24 6.72 -13.08
C PRO A 857 -30.99 5.88 -12.74
N GLU A 858 -29.86 6.16 -13.38
CA GLU A 858 -28.58 5.48 -13.16
C GLU A 858 -28.05 5.74 -11.74
N MET A 859 -28.23 6.96 -11.21
CA MET A 859 -27.86 7.29 -9.84
C MET A 859 -28.77 6.58 -8.83
N MET A 860 -30.08 6.54 -9.09
CA MET A 860 -31.03 5.84 -8.22
C MET A 860 -30.78 4.33 -8.21
N TYR A 861 -30.55 3.73 -9.37
CA TYR A 861 -30.16 2.33 -9.48
C TYR A 861 -28.86 2.04 -8.72
N THR A 862 -27.88 2.95 -8.83
CA THR A 862 -26.64 2.87 -8.04
C THR A 862 -26.93 2.89 -6.54
N ALA A 863 -27.84 3.74 -6.06
CA ALA A 863 -28.20 3.83 -4.64
C ALA A 863 -28.93 2.58 -4.13
N ILE A 864 -29.94 2.08 -4.85
CA ILE A 864 -30.68 0.85 -4.50
C ILE A 864 -29.72 -0.33 -4.35
N THR A 865 -28.76 -0.45 -5.26
CA THR A 865 -27.81 -1.57 -5.29
C THR A 865 -26.74 -1.54 -4.19
N ARG A 866 -26.75 -0.55 -3.29
CA ARG A 866 -25.80 -0.46 -2.16
C ARG A 866 -26.23 -1.27 -0.94
N ALA A 867 -27.52 -1.59 -0.80
CA ALA A 867 -28.07 -2.32 0.34
C ALA A 867 -27.78 -3.83 0.23
N ARG A 868 -27.39 -4.45 1.35
CA ARG A 868 -27.25 -5.92 1.44
C ARG A 868 -28.49 -6.59 2.02
N GLU A 869 -29.05 -6.01 3.08
CA GLU A 869 -30.11 -6.61 3.89
C GLU A 869 -31.38 -5.77 3.87
N SER A 870 -31.28 -4.47 4.17
CA SER A 870 -32.44 -3.60 4.37
C SER A 870 -32.31 -2.28 3.61
N LEU A 871 -33.39 -1.85 2.97
CA LEU A 871 -33.47 -0.58 2.25
C LEU A 871 -34.62 0.27 2.81
N TYR A 872 -34.29 1.47 3.28
CA TYR A 872 -35.26 2.46 3.74
C TYR A 872 -35.27 3.65 2.80
N ILE A 873 -36.45 4.11 2.43
CA ILE A 873 -36.62 5.23 1.50
C ILE A 873 -37.46 6.28 2.20
N ILE A 874 -36.89 7.46 2.38
CA ILE A 874 -37.57 8.60 2.98
C ILE A 874 -37.77 9.64 1.89
N ASN A 875 -39.02 9.82 1.48
CA ASN A 875 -39.36 10.82 0.48
C ASN A 875 -39.75 12.15 1.14
N ILE A 876 -38.93 13.17 0.91
CA ILE A 876 -39.14 14.53 1.44
C ILE A 876 -39.65 15.49 0.37
N GLY A 877 -39.56 15.15 -0.93
CA GLY A 877 -39.98 16.05 -2.01
C GLY A 877 -40.03 15.47 -3.43
N ASN A 878 -39.59 14.23 -3.65
CA ASN A 878 -39.49 13.66 -5.01
C ASN A 878 -40.82 13.09 -5.51
N GLU A 879 -41.35 13.61 -6.61
CA GLU A 879 -42.61 13.11 -7.20
C GLU A 879 -42.39 11.93 -8.17
N THR A 880 -41.28 11.94 -8.91
CA THR A 880 -40.99 10.95 -9.97
C THR A 880 -40.94 9.52 -9.46
N TYR A 881 -40.28 9.28 -8.34
CA TYR A 881 -40.11 7.93 -7.79
C TYR A 881 -41.13 7.56 -6.70
N ASP A 882 -41.97 8.50 -6.26
CA ASP A 882 -42.96 8.29 -5.18
C ASP A 882 -43.89 7.11 -5.47
N LYS A 883 -44.55 7.15 -6.63
CA LYS A 883 -45.50 6.10 -7.03
C LYS A 883 -44.83 4.73 -7.10
N PHE A 884 -43.62 4.68 -7.68
CA PHE A 884 -42.87 3.44 -7.82
C PHE A 884 -42.55 2.81 -6.47
N PHE A 885 -41.93 3.55 -5.54
CA PHE A 885 -41.52 2.95 -4.26
C PHE A 885 -42.71 2.62 -3.36
N LYS A 886 -43.82 3.37 -3.42
CA LYS A 886 -45.07 2.99 -2.76
C LYS A 886 -45.56 1.63 -3.23
N GLU A 887 -45.59 1.39 -4.54
CA GLU A 887 -46.02 0.12 -5.13
C GLU A 887 -45.13 -1.07 -4.74
N GLN A 888 -43.85 -0.85 -4.47
CA GLN A 888 -42.89 -1.92 -4.10
C GLN A 888 -42.88 -2.26 -2.60
N THR A 889 -43.57 -1.47 -1.78
CA THR A 889 -43.67 -1.68 -0.31
C THR A 889 -44.99 -2.31 0.14
N ILE A 890 -45.91 -2.51 -0.80
CA ILE A 890 -47.14 -3.31 -0.64
C ILE A 890 -46.78 -4.76 -0.90
#